data_AF-A0A1Z5K275-F1
#
_entry.id   AF-A0A1Z5K275-F1
#
_cell.length_a   1.000
_cell.length_b   1.000
_cell.length_c   1.000
_cell.angle_alpha   90.00
_cell.angle_beta   90.00
_cell.angle_gamma   90.00
#
_symmetry.space_group_name_H-M   'P 1'
#
loop_
_entity.id
_entity.type
_entity.pdbx_description
1 polymer ?
#
loop_
_entity_poly.entity_id
_entity_poly.type
_entity_poly.pdbx_seq_one_letter_code
_entity_poly.pdbx_strand_id
1 'polypeptide(L)'
;MGVGFRRFSKRKSDASPARKYPNGSQHDSSASQDSFSSSSAPLHAPDYSMSRTEVTNIVRSCIQQLKSQHEEQALDALKRLFALSSPEDPSASFRQRNMICVVGGALLPVLFSYIDSADGVYIQTALLVINNLSTVAENKRPLAMQGAGILAKVLARDPSCHLAAIILVNLTFCDAELRRDLVLKKDFLLVETLALTLLTCSMDELEFCSKGEPALSLPADQVLKELLNDNDLVFGVCDTSPSKVCYPNTLKWAISALKNLTRPSKYDVVAHAVLDSGIVSHILRFAALQENDSEEWNLVQDAALYIIVHLAAIPSARPQLREVVPSALSVLTLHDCTGEVSDKALFQRVKARIAIAFLCGSEGHYGQPVCPRNLRENNENAVSSVRVESCAHLYMSDAEAAQLLELLANMLHQRSKDGPAGYSSSTFSVKYVLFAIRCLLTQTHNQACVAKAFALQCNALFTKAIAMHLWQPEVIHLDPEAAEHAIFCLYLMSNHGFRTPFLPKDYGNDSDLKKSLAAKVFHSYRMRADITLAGKHAAEQLLLRLRYMIFQGSVSDLNITTCLSTQASDYAFDPQLLLASQLIIVPKLTSGACPRKDIFDRPILRRRAHHENKVMPVFGHDADCFPSALLAAQEFSFGSTKVRHVGQIDVVLIANNIANSANGQKTQSYSFVWNWQEAIDQNHNKFKNKLRSRRHSSHSFMNCSSHKSRSGIAKTVLSQLNLDRLCGSETA
;
A
#
# COMPACT_ATOMS: atom_id res chain seq x y z
N MET A 1 -17.35 -4.81 72.81
CA MET A 1 -16.52 -5.96 72.38
C MET A 1 -16.04 -5.66 70.98
N GLY A 2 -14.80 -5.36 70.64
CA GLY A 2 -13.53 -5.43 71.35
C GLY A 2 -12.46 -5.69 70.28
N VAL A 3 -11.64 -4.66 70.02
CA VAL A 3 -10.25 -4.74 69.48
C VAL A 3 -10.11 -5.22 68.01
N GLY A 4 -9.38 -4.59 67.08
CA GLY A 4 -8.33 -3.58 67.14
C GLY A 4 -7.05 -4.08 66.43
N PHE A 5 -6.51 -3.25 65.54
CA PHE A 5 -5.09 -3.09 65.15
C PHE A 5 -4.37 -4.01 64.15
N ARG A 6 -4.05 -3.38 63.00
CA ARG A 6 -2.73 -3.16 62.32
C ARG A 6 -1.65 -4.26 62.37
N ARG A 7 -1.03 -4.52 61.20
CA ARG A 7 0.36 -4.07 60.89
C ARG A 7 0.80 -4.34 59.44
N PHE A 8 1.45 -3.33 58.88
CA PHE A 8 2.41 -3.43 57.77
C PHE A 8 3.62 -4.28 58.18
N SER A 9 4.15 -5.08 57.25
CA SER A 9 5.58 -5.40 57.20
C SER A 9 6.05 -5.81 55.80
N LYS A 10 7.31 -5.47 55.54
CA LYS A 10 8.07 -5.40 54.28
C LYS A 10 8.72 -6.73 53.87
N ARG A 11 8.98 -6.85 52.55
CA ARG A 11 9.98 -7.69 51.83
C ARG A 11 9.68 -9.21 51.80
N LYS A 12 9.91 -9.97 50.72
CA LYS A 12 11.04 -9.98 49.77
C LYS A 12 10.58 -10.36 48.36
N SER A 13 11.33 -9.82 47.40
CA SER A 13 11.49 -10.29 46.03
C SER A 13 12.01 -11.74 46.00
N ASP A 14 11.28 -12.63 45.32
CA ASP A 14 11.86 -13.82 44.73
C ASP A 14 11.46 -13.83 43.26
N ALA A 15 12.48 -13.57 42.44
CA ALA A 15 12.47 -13.79 41.01
C ALA A 15 12.72 -15.27 40.75
N SER A 16 11.90 -15.87 39.87
CA SER A 16 12.25 -16.88 38.83
C SER A 16 11.06 -17.83 38.57
N PRO A 17 10.99 -18.52 37.41
CA PRO A 17 11.75 -18.34 36.18
C PRO A 17 10.86 -18.08 34.95
N ALA A 18 11.46 -17.40 33.96
CA ALA A 18 10.98 -17.35 32.59
C ALA A 18 10.66 -18.76 32.08
N ARG A 19 9.42 -18.96 31.63
CA ARG A 19 9.02 -20.15 30.89
C ARG A 19 9.82 -20.18 29.59
N LYS A 20 10.70 -21.18 29.50
CA LYS A 20 11.33 -21.65 28.26
C LYS A 20 10.23 -21.91 27.24
N TYR A 21 10.19 -21.10 26.19
CA TYR A 21 9.53 -21.47 24.94
C TYR A 21 10.27 -22.69 24.37
N PRO A 22 9.57 -23.71 23.85
CA PRO A 22 10.23 -24.79 23.15
C PRO A 22 10.81 -24.23 21.84
N ASN A 23 12.09 -24.53 21.59
CA ASN A 23 12.74 -24.33 20.31
C ASN A 23 11.96 -25.11 19.24
N GLY A 24 11.03 -24.42 18.57
CA GLY A 24 10.49 -24.83 17.29
C GLY A 24 11.45 -24.39 16.21
N SER A 25 11.99 -25.36 15.48
CA SER A 25 12.74 -25.17 14.24
C SER A 25 12.03 -24.15 13.34
N GLN A 26 12.62 -22.97 13.18
CA GLN A 26 12.24 -22.01 12.15
C GLN A 26 12.61 -22.64 10.81
N HIS A 27 11.59 -23.18 10.14
CA HIS A 27 11.69 -23.46 8.72
C HIS A 27 11.78 -22.12 7.99
N ASP A 28 12.97 -21.84 7.47
CA ASP A 28 13.21 -20.82 6.45
C ASP A 28 12.35 -21.14 5.22
N SER A 29 11.25 -20.43 5.07
CA SER A 29 10.37 -20.51 3.90
C SER A 29 10.22 -19.10 3.34
N SER A 30 10.69 -18.91 2.09
CA SER A 30 10.65 -17.71 1.23
C SER A 30 11.98 -16.96 1.00
N ALA A 31 13.07 -17.70 0.81
CA ALA A 31 14.04 -17.31 -0.21
C ALA A 31 13.73 -18.12 -1.47
N SER A 32 13.08 -17.53 -2.46
CA SER A 32 13.12 -18.06 -3.82
C SER A 32 14.56 -17.94 -4.30
N GLN A 33 15.36 -18.97 -4.05
CA GLN A 33 16.51 -19.26 -4.89
C GLN A 33 15.94 -19.58 -6.26
N ASP A 34 15.94 -18.61 -7.17
CA ASP A 34 15.90 -18.90 -8.59
C ASP A 34 17.23 -19.57 -8.95
N SER A 35 17.32 -20.85 -8.61
CA SER A 35 18.32 -21.75 -9.13
C SER A 35 18.02 -22.00 -10.60
N PHE A 36 18.53 -21.14 -11.48
CA PHE A 36 18.80 -21.56 -12.85
C PHE A 36 19.98 -22.54 -12.81
N SER A 37 19.66 -23.80 -12.51
CA SER A 37 20.53 -24.94 -12.73
C SER A 37 19.76 -25.96 -13.56
N SER A 38 19.52 -25.64 -14.83
CA SER A 38 19.26 -26.65 -15.84
C SER A 38 20.60 -27.27 -16.25
N SER A 39 21.05 -28.27 -15.48
CA SER A 39 22.20 -29.09 -15.87
C SER A 39 21.74 -30.19 -16.81
N SER A 40 21.90 -29.97 -18.11
CA SER A 40 22.35 -31.00 -19.04
C SER A 40 23.72 -30.56 -19.53
N ALA A 41 24.76 -31.07 -18.86
CA ALA A 41 26.14 -30.83 -19.26
C ALA A 41 26.38 -31.42 -20.66
N PRO A 42 26.84 -30.64 -21.66
CA PRO A 42 27.40 -31.21 -22.87
C PRO A 42 28.77 -31.79 -22.50
N LEU A 43 28.91 -33.11 -22.60
CA LEU A 43 30.21 -33.76 -22.63
C LEU A 43 30.98 -33.26 -23.85
N HIS A 44 32.15 -32.66 -23.58
CA HIS A 44 33.17 -32.18 -24.53
C HIS A 44 32.83 -30.94 -25.36
N ALA A 45 32.95 -29.76 -24.73
CA ALA A 45 33.33 -28.53 -25.43
C ALA A 45 34.87 -28.40 -25.43
N PRO A 46 35.52 -27.97 -26.53
CA PRO A 46 36.96 -27.77 -26.57
C PRO A 46 37.40 -26.65 -25.60
N ASP A 47 38.48 -26.88 -24.86
CA ASP A 47 39.12 -25.93 -23.94
C ASP A 47 39.72 -24.74 -24.71
N TYR A 48 38.90 -23.76 -25.06
CA TYR A 48 39.34 -22.42 -25.51
C TYR A 48 39.47 -21.44 -24.33
N SER A 49 39.60 -21.93 -23.09
CA SER A 49 39.76 -21.08 -21.91
C SER A 49 41.24 -20.83 -21.62
N MET A 50 41.62 -19.55 -21.47
CA MET A 50 42.99 -19.17 -21.10
C MET A 50 43.39 -19.81 -19.77
N SER A 51 44.64 -20.27 -19.67
CA SER A 51 45.17 -20.83 -18.44
C SER A 51 45.26 -19.77 -17.34
N ARG A 52 45.18 -20.23 -16.08
CA ARG A 52 45.33 -19.34 -14.91
C ARG A 52 46.64 -18.54 -14.94
N THR A 53 47.71 -19.14 -15.43
CA THR A 53 49.04 -18.51 -15.52
C THR A 53 49.03 -17.37 -16.54
N GLU A 54 48.42 -17.55 -17.70
CA GLU A 54 48.31 -16.51 -18.73
C GLU A 54 47.48 -15.33 -18.25
N VAL A 55 46.31 -15.59 -17.66
CA VAL A 55 45.45 -14.53 -17.09
C VAL A 55 46.18 -13.78 -15.97
N THR A 56 46.91 -14.49 -15.10
CA THR A 56 47.70 -13.86 -14.03
C THR A 56 48.78 -12.93 -14.59
N ASN A 57 49.49 -13.36 -15.63
CA ASN A 57 50.56 -12.57 -16.25
C ASN A 57 50.01 -11.32 -16.94
N ILE A 58 48.89 -11.44 -17.66
CA ILE A 58 48.22 -10.31 -18.31
C ILE A 58 47.73 -9.31 -17.26
N VAL A 59 47.04 -9.78 -16.21
CA VAL A 59 46.51 -8.91 -15.15
C VAL A 59 47.64 -8.20 -14.40
N ARG A 60 48.74 -8.89 -14.07
CA ARG A 60 49.90 -8.28 -13.39
C ARG A 60 50.55 -7.18 -14.24
N SER A 61 50.73 -7.43 -15.54
CA SER A 61 51.24 -6.44 -16.49
C SER A 61 50.32 -5.21 -16.57
N CYS A 62 49.01 -5.43 -16.67
CA CYS A 62 48.03 -4.34 -16.71
C CYS A 62 48.03 -3.52 -15.41
N ILE A 63 48.17 -4.15 -14.24
CA ILE A 63 48.30 -3.43 -12.96
C ILE A 63 49.51 -2.49 -12.95
N GLN A 64 50.66 -2.93 -13.47
CA GLN A 64 51.86 -2.10 -13.52
C GLN A 64 51.67 -0.89 -14.43
N GLN A 65 51.04 -1.09 -15.58
CA GLN A 65 50.77 -0.03 -16.55
C GLN A 65 49.70 0.96 -16.06
N LEU A 66 48.67 0.50 -15.35
CA LEU A 66 47.69 1.40 -14.72
C LEU A 66 48.32 2.29 -13.63
N LYS A 67 49.43 1.84 -13.02
CA LYS A 67 50.17 2.62 -12.03
C LYS A 67 51.21 3.56 -12.63
N SER A 68 51.55 3.44 -13.91
CA SER A 68 52.73 4.12 -14.49
C SER A 68 52.50 5.62 -14.77
N GLN A 69 51.34 6.19 -14.41
CA GLN A 69 50.93 7.58 -14.67
C GLN A 69 50.94 8.01 -16.16
N HIS A 70 51.23 7.08 -17.09
CA HIS A 70 51.16 7.33 -18.53
C HIS A 70 49.79 6.95 -19.09
N GLU A 71 49.02 7.93 -19.56
CA GLU A 71 47.65 7.73 -20.05
C GLU A 71 47.53 6.71 -21.18
N GLU A 72 48.46 6.70 -22.14
CA GLU A 72 48.45 5.72 -23.24
C GLU A 72 48.65 4.28 -22.75
N GLN A 73 49.55 4.09 -21.77
CA GLN A 73 49.80 2.76 -21.18
C GLN A 73 48.61 2.31 -20.34
N ALA A 74 47.98 3.23 -19.61
CA ALA A 74 46.76 2.95 -18.86
C ALA A 74 45.62 2.55 -19.80
N LEU A 75 45.41 3.27 -20.92
CA LEU A 75 44.38 2.93 -21.90
C LEU A 75 44.62 1.57 -22.56
N ASP A 76 45.86 1.25 -22.94
CA ASP A 76 46.20 -0.06 -23.50
C ASP A 76 45.95 -1.19 -22.48
N ALA A 77 46.32 -0.98 -21.22
CA ALA A 77 46.00 -1.89 -20.13
C ALA A 77 44.48 -2.10 -19.95
N LEU A 78 43.69 -1.02 -19.97
CA LEU A 78 42.24 -1.09 -19.88
C LEU A 78 41.60 -1.83 -21.05
N LYS A 79 42.06 -1.59 -22.29
CA LYS A 79 41.59 -2.30 -23.49
C LYS A 79 41.85 -3.80 -23.40
N ARG A 80 43.05 -4.19 -22.95
CA ARG A 80 43.38 -5.61 -22.73
C ARG A 80 42.55 -6.24 -21.61
N LEU A 81 42.33 -5.52 -20.50
CA LEU A 81 41.46 -5.99 -19.42
C LEU A 81 40.01 -6.13 -19.90
N PHE A 82 39.54 -5.21 -20.74
CA PHE A 82 38.20 -5.28 -21.31
C PHE A 82 38.04 -6.52 -22.18
N ALA A 83 38.96 -6.75 -23.13
CA ALA A 83 38.97 -7.96 -23.96
C ALA A 83 39.02 -9.23 -23.11
N LEU A 84 39.83 -9.25 -22.06
CA LEU A 84 39.95 -10.39 -21.14
C LEU A 84 38.65 -10.63 -20.34
N SER A 85 37.91 -9.59 -20.01
CA SER A 85 36.65 -9.65 -19.27
C SER A 85 35.42 -9.94 -20.15
N SER A 86 35.58 -9.91 -21.48
CA SER A 86 34.51 -10.11 -22.46
C SER A 86 34.90 -11.12 -23.55
N PRO A 87 35.23 -12.38 -23.19
CA PRO A 87 35.54 -13.40 -24.19
C PRO A 87 34.32 -13.72 -25.06
N GLU A 88 34.58 -14.12 -26.30
CA GLU A 88 33.55 -14.44 -27.31
C GLU A 88 32.66 -15.63 -26.92
N ASP A 89 33.18 -16.56 -26.12
CA ASP A 89 32.41 -17.69 -25.56
C ASP A 89 31.75 -17.32 -24.21
N PRO A 90 30.40 -17.33 -24.12
CA PRO A 90 29.67 -17.05 -22.89
C PRO A 90 30.01 -17.97 -21.72
N SER A 91 30.37 -19.23 -21.98
CA SER A 91 30.64 -20.25 -20.95
C SER A 91 32.03 -20.10 -20.33
N ALA A 92 33.03 -19.75 -21.14
CA ALA A 92 34.36 -19.36 -20.68
C ALA A 92 34.34 -18.01 -19.93
N SER A 93 33.40 -17.13 -20.29
CA SER A 93 33.23 -15.77 -19.73
C SER A 93 33.11 -15.73 -18.21
N PHE A 94 32.29 -16.61 -17.62
CA PHE A 94 32.09 -16.62 -16.16
C PHE A 94 33.38 -16.98 -15.40
N ARG A 95 34.04 -18.08 -15.79
CA ARG A 95 35.27 -18.55 -15.13
C ARG A 95 36.39 -17.54 -15.26
N GLN A 96 36.54 -16.95 -16.44
CA GLN A 96 37.59 -15.97 -16.70
C GLN A 96 37.37 -14.67 -15.91
N ARG A 97 36.13 -14.14 -15.87
CA ARG A 97 35.79 -12.94 -15.06
C ARG A 97 36.04 -13.14 -13.56
N ASN A 98 35.69 -14.31 -13.01
CA ASN A 98 36.00 -14.64 -11.62
C ASN A 98 37.52 -14.73 -11.42
N MET A 99 38.21 -15.41 -12.33
CA MET A 99 39.66 -15.59 -12.26
C MET A 99 40.41 -14.26 -12.28
N ILE A 100 39.98 -13.27 -13.08
CA ILE A 100 40.56 -11.91 -13.08
C ILE A 100 40.54 -11.30 -11.68
N CYS A 101 39.42 -11.39 -10.95
CA CYS A 101 39.31 -10.83 -9.59
C CYS A 101 40.14 -11.63 -8.57
N VAL A 102 40.15 -12.96 -8.68
CA VAL A 102 40.89 -13.84 -7.76
C VAL A 102 42.41 -13.69 -7.92
N VAL A 103 42.92 -13.69 -9.15
CA VAL A 103 44.38 -13.56 -9.41
C VAL A 103 44.84 -12.11 -9.35
N GLY A 104 43.95 -11.18 -9.68
CA GLY A 104 44.15 -9.75 -9.59
C GLY A 104 43.74 -9.18 -8.24
N GLY A 105 44.09 -9.80 -7.11
CA GLY A 105 43.72 -9.28 -5.79
C GLY A 105 44.10 -7.81 -5.54
N ALA A 106 45.07 -7.26 -6.30
CA ALA A 106 45.46 -5.85 -6.30
C ALA A 106 44.90 -5.03 -7.48
N LEU A 107 44.17 -5.64 -8.41
CA LEU A 107 43.58 -4.99 -9.59
C LEU A 107 42.45 -4.03 -9.20
N LEU A 108 41.51 -4.47 -8.35
CA LEU A 108 40.35 -3.66 -7.99
C LEU A 108 40.73 -2.33 -7.32
N PRO A 109 41.64 -2.29 -6.32
CA PRO A 109 42.11 -1.03 -5.76
C PRO A 109 42.72 -0.09 -6.81
N VAL A 110 43.47 -0.64 -7.77
CA VAL A 110 44.14 0.14 -8.82
C VAL A 110 43.12 0.69 -9.82
N LEU A 111 42.15 -0.12 -10.25
CA LEU A 111 41.07 0.33 -11.13
C LEU A 111 40.22 1.42 -10.46
N PHE A 112 39.85 1.24 -9.20
CA PHE A 112 39.05 2.25 -8.50
C PHE A 112 39.84 3.51 -8.17
N SER A 113 41.14 3.39 -7.82
CA SER A 113 42.01 4.56 -7.69
C SER A 113 42.13 5.31 -9.01
N TYR A 114 42.24 4.60 -10.14
CA TYR A 114 42.29 5.20 -11.46
C TYR A 114 40.98 5.95 -11.77
N ILE A 115 39.82 5.33 -11.51
CA ILE A 115 38.50 5.93 -11.68
C ILE A 115 38.33 7.19 -10.82
N ASP A 116 38.82 7.18 -9.58
CA ASP A 116 38.69 8.33 -8.66
C ASP A 116 39.60 9.52 -9.05
N SER A 117 40.70 9.26 -9.77
CA SER A 117 41.69 10.26 -10.16
C SER A 117 41.64 10.74 -11.61
N ALA A 118 41.03 9.95 -12.51
CA ALA A 118 41.02 10.25 -13.94
C ALA A 118 39.85 11.17 -14.31
N ASP A 119 40.04 12.01 -15.32
CA ASP A 119 38.98 12.84 -15.93
C ASP A 119 38.63 12.31 -17.34
N GLY A 120 37.34 12.39 -17.71
CA GLY A 120 36.89 12.21 -19.10
C GLY A 120 36.85 10.77 -19.64
N VAL A 121 37.22 10.60 -20.92
CA VAL A 121 36.95 9.41 -21.77
C VAL A 121 37.56 8.11 -21.22
N TYR A 122 38.67 8.21 -20.48
CA TYR A 122 39.39 7.04 -19.97
C TYR A 122 38.65 6.32 -18.83
N ILE A 123 37.79 7.02 -18.10
CA ILE A 123 36.95 6.45 -17.04
C ILE A 123 35.99 5.40 -17.63
N GLN A 124 35.43 5.67 -18.82
CA GLN A 124 34.43 4.79 -19.43
C GLN A 124 34.97 3.38 -19.69
N THR A 125 36.22 3.26 -20.16
CA THR A 125 36.81 1.94 -20.43
C THR A 125 37.05 1.16 -19.12
N ALA A 126 37.49 1.85 -18.05
CA ALA A 126 37.62 1.24 -16.74
C ALA A 126 36.27 0.78 -16.18
N LEU A 127 35.22 1.59 -16.33
CA LEU A 127 33.86 1.23 -15.93
C LEU A 127 33.32 0.04 -16.74
N LEU A 128 33.63 -0.09 -18.03
CA LEU A 128 33.23 -1.25 -18.83
C LEU A 128 33.86 -2.56 -18.32
N VAL A 129 35.15 -2.52 -17.93
CA VAL A 129 35.81 -3.66 -17.27
C VAL A 129 35.07 -4.01 -15.97
N ILE A 130 34.83 -3.03 -15.11
CA ILE A 130 34.13 -3.24 -13.83
C ILE A 130 32.72 -3.79 -14.05
N ASN A 131 31.99 -3.28 -15.05
CA ASN A 131 30.65 -3.76 -15.39
C ASN A 131 30.67 -5.26 -15.71
N ASN A 132 31.57 -5.69 -16.58
CA ASN A 132 31.73 -7.11 -16.92
C ASN A 132 32.04 -7.95 -15.67
N LEU A 133 32.96 -7.49 -14.82
CA LEU A 133 33.32 -8.19 -13.58
C LEU A 133 32.17 -8.25 -12.57
N SER A 134 31.32 -7.24 -12.52
CA SER A 134 30.18 -7.12 -11.57
C SER A 134 29.02 -8.08 -11.84
N THR A 135 28.97 -8.68 -13.03
CA THR A 135 27.94 -9.68 -13.40
C THR A 135 28.10 -11.00 -12.67
N VAL A 136 29.30 -11.30 -12.15
CA VAL A 136 29.64 -12.54 -11.45
C VAL A 136 29.36 -12.40 -9.95
N ALA A 137 28.60 -13.32 -9.37
CA ALA A 137 28.16 -13.24 -7.97
C ALA A 137 29.32 -13.19 -6.97
N GLU A 138 30.35 -14.00 -7.18
CA GLU A 138 31.56 -14.10 -6.34
C GLU A 138 32.36 -12.80 -6.32
N ASN A 139 32.27 -12.00 -7.37
CA ASN A 139 32.98 -10.73 -7.50
C ASN A 139 32.25 -9.58 -6.81
N LYS A 140 30.95 -9.70 -6.49
CA LYS A 140 30.14 -8.58 -6.01
C LYS A 140 30.63 -8.02 -4.69
N ARG A 141 30.89 -8.86 -3.69
CA ARG A 141 31.38 -8.40 -2.37
C ARG A 141 32.70 -7.63 -2.47
N PRO A 142 33.79 -8.15 -3.08
CA PRO A 142 35.03 -7.38 -3.17
C PRO A 142 34.89 -6.10 -4.00
N LEU A 143 34.13 -6.12 -5.10
CA LEU A 143 33.85 -4.92 -5.90
C LEU A 143 33.07 -3.87 -5.11
N ALA A 144 31.98 -4.27 -4.44
CA ALA A 144 31.10 -3.38 -3.74
C ALA A 144 31.79 -2.72 -2.54
N MET A 145 32.55 -3.51 -1.77
CA MET A 145 33.24 -2.99 -0.58
C MET A 145 34.39 -2.04 -0.90
N GLN A 146 34.99 -2.12 -2.11
CA GLN A 146 36.09 -1.24 -2.52
C GLN A 146 35.62 -0.09 -3.42
N GLY A 147 34.58 -0.29 -4.22
CA GLY A 147 34.25 0.58 -5.33
C GLY A 147 32.90 1.29 -5.25
N ALA A 148 31.93 0.82 -4.45
CA ALA A 148 30.59 1.41 -4.46
C ALA A 148 30.60 2.91 -4.11
N GLY A 149 31.44 3.32 -3.15
CA GLY A 149 31.60 4.75 -2.82
C GLY A 149 32.22 5.58 -3.93
N ILE A 150 33.19 5.03 -4.68
CA ILE A 150 33.81 5.72 -5.82
C ILE A 150 32.82 5.83 -6.98
N LEU A 151 32.08 4.76 -7.27
CA LEU A 151 31.02 4.76 -8.27
C LEU A 151 29.90 5.75 -7.92
N ALA A 152 29.51 5.83 -6.65
CA ALA A 152 28.57 6.82 -6.15
C ALA A 152 29.09 8.25 -6.37
N LYS A 153 30.37 8.52 -6.04
CA LYS A 153 30.99 9.83 -6.30
C LYS A 153 31.04 10.18 -7.79
N VAL A 154 31.39 9.23 -8.65
CA VAL A 154 31.38 9.42 -10.11
C VAL A 154 29.97 9.80 -10.57
N LEU A 155 28.96 9.07 -10.09
CA LEU A 155 27.57 9.33 -10.44
C LEU A 155 27.05 10.68 -9.91
N ALA A 156 27.48 11.09 -8.72
CA ALA A 156 27.14 12.39 -8.15
C ALA A 156 27.82 13.56 -8.87
N ARG A 157 29.04 13.36 -9.41
CA ARG A 157 29.76 14.39 -10.17
C ARG A 157 29.28 14.48 -11.62
N ASP A 158 28.93 13.34 -12.21
CA ASP A 158 28.50 13.24 -13.60
C ASP A 158 27.27 12.32 -13.74
N PRO A 159 26.05 12.89 -13.62
CA PRO A 159 24.81 12.15 -13.83
C PRO A 159 24.63 11.61 -15.26
N SER A 160 25.43 12.04 -16.24
CA SER A 160 25.40 11.48 -17.60
C SER A 160 26.05 10.09 -17.68
N CYS A 161 26.86 9.73 -16.67
CA CYS A 161 27.58 8.47 -16.57
C CYS A 161 26.67 7.30 -16.12
N HIS A 162 25.69 6.93 -16.95
CA HIS A 162 24.74 5.85 -16.67
C HIS A 162 25.42 4.49 -16.41
N LEU A 163 26.64 4.25 -16.91
CA LEU A 163 27.39 3.02 -16.68
C LEU A 163 27.76 2.83 -15.19
N ALA A 164 28.05 3.91 -14.46
CA ALA A 164 28.27 3.83 -13.02
C ALA A 164 26.99 3.36 -12.30
N ALA A 165 25.82 3.87 -12.72
CA ALA A 165 24.53 3.43 -12.19
C ALA A 165 24.25 1.94 -12.50
N ILE A 166 24.55 1.46 -13.72
CA ILE A 166 24.42 0.03 -14.08
C ILE A 166 25.27 -0.85 -13.16
N ILE A 167 26.53 -0.46 -12.91
CA ILE A 167 27.41 -1.22 -12.01
C ILE A 167 26.82 -1.24 -10.60
N LEU A 168 26.33 -0.10 -10.08
CA LEU A 168 25.67 -0.04 -8.78
C LEU A 168 24.42 -0.94 -8.72
N VAL A 169 23.65 -1.07 -9.79
CA VAL A 169 22.53 -2.03 -9.88
C VAL A 169 23.02 -3.47 -9.72
N ASN A 170 24.11 -3.85 -10.41
CA ASN A 170 24.69 -5.19 -10.31
C ASN A 170 25.20 -5.49 -8.90
N LEU A 171 25.84 -4.50 -8.25
CA LEU A 171 26.41 -4.63 -6.91
C LEU A 171 25.35 -4.63 -5.80
N THR A 172 24.23 -3.94 -6.00
CA THR A 172 23.07 -3.95 -5.08
C THR A 172 22.17 -5.17 -5.27
N PHE A 173 22.22 -5.83 -6.44
CA PHE A 173 21.64 -7.16 -6.66
C PHE A 173 22.51 -8.23 -5.98
N CYS A 174 22.51 -8.25 -4.64
CA CYS A 174 23.32 -9.15 -3.83
C CYS A 174 22.53 -9.72 -2.66
N ASP A 175 23.17 -10.52 -1.80
CA ASP A 175 22.55 -11.05 -0.58
C ASP A 175 22.23 -9.94 0.44
N ALA A 176 21.40 -10.27 1.43
CA ALA A 176 20.95 -9.30 2.44
C ALA A 176 22.09 -8.73 3.30
N GLU A 177 23.17 -9.47 3.52
CA GLU A 177 24.30 -9.01 4.35
C GLU A 177 25.12 -7.98 3.61
N LEU A 178 25.40 -8.20 2.33
CA LEU A 178 26.11 -7.21 1.53
C LEU A 178 25.29 -5.93 1.33
N ARG A 179 23.96 -6.02 1.15
CA ARG A 179 23.10 -4.82 1.09
C ARG A 179 23.16 -4.01 2.39
N ARG A 180 23.10 -4.68 3.55
CA ARG A 180 23.27 -4.05 4.85
C ARG A 180 24.63 -3.38 4.98
N ASP A 181 25.70 -4.08 4.62
CA ASP A 181 27.08 -3.59 4.71
C ASP A 181 27.28 -2.36 3.79
N LEU A 182 26.67 -2.35 2.61
CA LEU A 182 26.69 -1.21 1.67
C LEU A 182 26.04 0.05 2.25
N VAL A 183 24.93 -0.09 2.97
CA VAL A 183 24.22 1.05 3.58
C VAL A 183 24.90 1.51 4.87
N LEU A 184 25.44 0.57 5.67
CA LEU A 184 26.09 0.90 6.95
C LEU A 184 27.49 1.49 6.79
N LYS A 185 28.09 1.39 5.60
CA LYS A 185 29.44 1.87 5.37
C LYS A 185 29.47 3.40 5.32
N LYS A 186 29.80 4.00 6.47
CA LYS A 186 29.84 5.45 6.69
C LYS A 186 30.77 6.22 5.74
N ASP A 187 31.74 5.55 5.14
CA ASP A 187 32.71 6.17 4.24
C ASP A 187 32.06 6.66 2.94
N PHE A 188 30.84 6.20 2.61
CA PHE A 188 30.08 6.71 1.48
C PHE A 188 28.57 6.61 1.68
N LEU A 189 27.87 7.72 1.49
CA LEU A 189 26.43 7.87 1.64
C LEU A 189 25.70 7.34 0.40
N LEU A 190 25.67 6.02 0.21
CA LEU A 190 25.16 5.39 -1.02
C LEU A 190 23.69 5.74 -1.28
N VAL A 191 22.85 5.68 -0.26
CA VAL A 191 21.40 5.91 -0.39
C VAL A 191 21.14 7.37 -0.74
N GLU A 192 21.79 8.28 -0.04
CA GLU A 192 21.72 9.72 -0.26
C GLU A 192 22.26 10.10 -1.64
N THR A 193 23.34 9.45 -2.09
CA THR A 193 23.87 9.67 -3.44
C THR A 193 22.87 9.21 -4.51
N LEU A 194 22.31 8.00 -4.37
CA LEU A 194 21.29 7.52 -5.30
C LEU A 194 20.03 8.40 -5.27
N ALA A 195 19.62 8.88 -4.09
CA ALA A 195 18.50 9.81 -3.93
C ALA A 195 18.77 11.15 -4.61
N LEU A 196 19.97 11.72 -4.41
CA LEU A 196 20.40 12.92 -5.10
C LEU A 196 20.39 12.74 -6.61
N THR A 197 20.99 11.65 -7.11
CA THR A 197 20.97 11.33 -8.54
C THR A 197 19.54 11.23 -9.09
N LEU A 198 18.62 10.61 -8.35
CA LEU A 198 17.21 10.56 -8.77
C LEU A 198 16.61 11.96 -8.91
N LEU A 199 16.82 12.84 -7.92
CA LEU A 199 16.32 14.21 -7.98
C LEU A 199 16.92 14.97 -9.16
N THR A 200 18.25 14.98 -9.29
CA THR A 200 18.93 15.73 -10.36
C THR A 200 18.58 15.21 -11.74
N CYS A 201 18.46 13.89 -11.91
CA CYS A 201 18.11 13.32 -13.20
C CYS A 201 16.65 13.59 -13.57
N SER A 202 15.76 13.78 -12.58
CA SER A 202 14.33 14.06 -12.78
C SER A 202 14.01 15.51 -13.17
N MET A 203 14.97 16.42 -12.98
CA MET A 203 14.84 17.84 -13.34
C MET A 203 14.78 18.02 -14.85
N ASP A 204 14.16 19.11 -15.28
CA ASP A 204 14.33 19.60 -16.64
C ASP A 204 15.68 20.29 -16.84
N GLU A 205 16.06 20.54 -18.09
CA GLU A 205 17.38 21.09 -18.44
C GLU A 205 17.64 22.45 -17.80
N LEU A 206 16.60 23.30 -17.68
CA LEU A 206 16.73 24.62 -17.07
C LEU A 206 16.86 24.54 -15.54
N GLU A 207 16.08 23.66 -14.90
CA GLU A 207 16.16 23.39 -13.48
C GLU A 207 17.49 22.72 -13.11
N PHE A 208 17.97 21.81 -13.95
CA PHE A 208 19.28 21.19 -13.76
C PHE A 208 20.40 22.22 -13.83
N CYS A 209 20.46 23.06 -14.87
CA CYS A 209 21.49 24.10 -14.97
C CYS A 209 21.44 25.12 -13.83
N SER A 210 20.25 25.43 -13.30
CA SER A 210 20.08 26.45 -12.25
C SER A 210 20.25 25.94 -10.82
N LYS A 211 19.85 24.69 -10.54
CA LYS A 211 19.87 24.10 -9.19
C LYS A 211 20.70 22.81 -9.12
N GLY A 212 20.57 21.94 -10.11
CA GLY A 212 21.19 20.61 -10.14
C GLY A 212 22.71 20.65 -10.31
N GLU A 213 23.22 21.37 -11.31
CA GLU A 213 24.66 21.50 -11.61
C GLU A 213 25.42 22.21 -10.47
N PRO A 214 24.94 23.32 -9.88
CA PRO A 214 25.56 23.91 -8.69
C PRO A 214 25.62 22.93 -7.50
N ALA A 215 24.57 22.11 -7.34
CA ALA A 215 24.45 21.12 -6.29
C ALA A 215 25.50 20.00 -6.38
N LEU A 216 26.05 19.67 -7.56
CA LEU A 216 27.05 18.61 -7.71
C LEU A 216 28.41 18.94 -7.04
N SER A 217 28.62 20.20 -6.64
CA SER A 217 29.85 20.67 -6.00
C SER A 217 29.91 20.46 -4.48
N LEU A 218 28.79 20.08 -3.86
CA LEU A 218 28.62 19.96 -2.40
C LEU A 218 28.48 18.49 -1.96
N PRO A 219 28.66 18.17 -0.66
CA PRO A 219 28.40 16.84 -0.13
C PRO A 219 26.95 16.39 -0.34
N ALA A 220 26.74 15.15 -0.76
CA ALA A 220 25.44 14.66 -1.21
C ALA A 220 24.31 14.81 -0.18
N ASP A 221 24.59 14.64 1.11
CA ASP A 221 23.59 14.78 2.19
C ASP A 221 23.18 16.23 2.45
N GLN A 222 24.12 17.17 2.34
CA GLN A 222 23.83 18.59 2.48
C GLN A 222 22.98 19.07 1.32
N VAL A 223 23.36 18.69 0.09
CA VAL A 223 22.63 19.01 -1.13
C VAL A 223 21.23 18.41 -1.13
N LEU A 224 21.12 17.14 -0.75
CA LEU A 224 19.84 16.45 -0.72
C LEU A 224 18.86 17.18 0.21
N LYS A 225 19.32 17.64 1.38
CA LYS A 225 18.50 18.44 2.29
C LYS A 225 18.11 19.79 1.71
N GLU A 226 19.03 20.50 1.06
CA GLU A 226 18.76 21.78 0.41
C GLU A 226 17.73 21.62 -0.71
N LEU A 227 17.94 20.66 -1.62
CA LEU A 227 17.02 20.39 -2.73
C LEU A 227 15.67 19.86 -2.29
N LEU A 228 15.58 19.10 -1.20
CA LEU A 228 14.30 18.62 -0.66
C LEU A 228 13.53 19.72 0.07
N ASN A 229 14.22 20.61 0.78
CA ASN A 229 13.60 21.74 1.48
C ASN A 229 13.09 22.82 0.51
N ASP A 230 13.83 23.09 -0.58
CA ASP A 230 13.37 24.01 -1.64
C ASP A 230 12.20 23.43 -2.46
N ASN A 231 12.07 22.11 -2.46
CA ASN A 231 10.96 21.38 -3.09
C ASN A 231 9.75 21.24 -2.17
N ASP A 232 9.54 22.17 -1.24
CA ASP A 232 8.41 22.24 -0.32
C ASP A 232 7.07 22.12 -1.08
N LEU A 233 6.67 20.86 -1.25
CA LEU A 233 5.33 20.29 -1.22
C LEU A 233 4.18 21.02 -1.92
N VAL A 234 4.44 21.87 -2.90
CA VAL A 234 3.45 22.06 -3.96
C VAL A 234 3.60 20.83 -4.85
N PHE A 235 2.70 19.85 -4.66
CA PHE A 235 2.28 18.88 -5.68
C PHE A 235 1.71 19.58 -6.93
N GLY A 236 2.35 20.68 -7.33
CA GLY A 236 2.19 21.28 -8.62
C GLY A 236 2.79 20.31 -9.60
N VAL A 237 2.02 20.05 -10.64
CA VAL A 237 2.33 19.34 -11.86
C VAL A 237 3.72 19.77 -12.40
N CYS A 238 4.81 19.36 -11.75
CA CYS A 238 6.09 19.19 -12.41
C CYS A 238 5.79 18.08 -13.41
N ASP A 239 5.67 18.49 -14.65
CA ASP A 239 5.39 17.66 -15.79
C ASP A 239 6.61 16.73 -15.93
N THR A 240 6.64 15.63 -15.16
CA THR A 240 7.62 14.55 -15.25
C THR A 240 7.32 13.75 -16.51
N SER A 241 7.18 14.47 -17.62
CA SER A 241 7.02 13.88 -18.93
C SER A 241 8.39 13.33 -19.34
N PRO A 242 8.43 12.13 -19.93
CA PRO A 242 9.65 11.51 -20.46
C PRO A 242 10.55 12.44 -21.27
N SER A 243 9.92 13.38 -21.97
CA SER A 243 10.51 14.33 -22.89
C SER A 243 11.27 15.48 -22.23
N LYS A 244 11.14 15.68 -20.92
CA LYS A 244 11.72 16.84 -20.21
C LYS A 244 12.90 16.50 -19.32
N VAL A 245 13.13 15.22 -19.06
CA VAL A 245 14.08 14.71 -18.05
C VAL A 245 15.51 14.67 -18.61
N CYS A 246 16.49 15.22 -17.89
CA CYS A 246 17.88 15.34 -18.38
C CYS A 246 18.57 13.99 -18.67
N TYR A 247 18.42 13.01 -17.77
CA TYR A 247 19.18 11.75 -17.85
C TYR A 247 18.30 10.52 -17.56
N PRO A 248 17.37 10.15 -18.46
CA PRO A 248 16.37 9.11 -18.23
C PRO A 248 16.99 7.72 -18.00
N ASN A 249 18.08 7.40 -18.71
CA ASN A 249 18.80 6.13 -18.52
C ASN A 249 19.44 6.03 -17.13
N THR A 250 20.10 7.09 -16.67
CA THR A 250 20.71 7.12 -15.35
C THR A 250 19.65 7.01 -14.26
N LEU A 251 18.54 7.74 -14.40
CA LEU A 251 17.39 7.67 -13.49
C LEU A 251 16.85 6.23 -13.35
N LYS A 252 16.61 5.56 -14.49
CA LYS A 252 16.16 4.16 -14.54
C LYS A 252 17.06 3.20 -13.76
N TRP A 253 18.37 3.36 -13.90
CA TRP A 253 19.32 2.51 -13.19
C TRP A 253 19.47 2.90 -11.72
N ALA A 254 19.45 4.20 -11.38
CA ALA A 254 19.50 4.66 -10.00
C ALA A 254 18.31 4.15 -9.17
N ILE A 255 17.08 4.24 -9.71
CA ILE A 255 15.89 3.72 -9.01
C ILE A 255 15.93 2.20 -8.91
N SER A 256 16.50 1.52 -9.91
CA SER A 256 16.69 0.06 -9.88
C SER A 256 17.70 -0.37 -8.82
N ALA A 257 18.75 0.42 -8.56
CA ALA A 257 19.70 0.17 -7.49
C ALA A 257 19.04 0.34 -6.12
N LEU A 258 18.26 1.41 -5.93
CA LEU A 258 17.46 1.61 -4.72
C LEU A 258 16.44 0.49 -4.50
N LYS A 259 15.75 0.06 -5.57
CA LYS A 259 14.85 -1.11 -5.55
C LYS A 259 15.54 -2.36 -5.04
N ASN A 260 16.78 -2.62 -5.50
CA ASN A 260 17.54 -3.77 -5.05
C ASN A 260 17.94 -3.65 -3.57
N LEU A 261 18.27 -2.45 -3.10
CA LEU A 261 18.54 -2.17 -1.69
C LEU A 261 17.31 -2.48 -0.80
N THR A 262 16.11 -2.08 -1.22
CA THR A 262 14.87 -2.25 -0.43
C THR A 262 14.23 -3.63 -0.53
N ARG A 263 14.91 -4.64 -1.08
CA ARG A 263 14.42 -6.02 -1.10
C ARG A 263 14.14 -6.54 0.31
N PRO A 264 13.13 -7.41 0.50
CA PRO A 264 12.84 -8.02 1.79
C PRO A 264 14.11 -8.59 2.43
N SER A 265 14.34 -8.26 3.70
CA SER A 265 15.47 -8.77 4.45
C SER A 265 15.18 -8.73 5.95
N LYS A 266 15.99 -9.45 6.73
CA LYS A 266 15.97 -9.39 8.19
C LYS A 266 16.53 -8.07 8.77
N TYR A 267 17.00 -7.16 7.92
CA TYR A 267 17.66 -5.92 8.31
C TYR A 267 16.84 -4.70 7.87
N ASP A 268 16.16 -4.06 8.83
CA ASP A 268 15.36 -2.87 8.57
C ASP A 268 16.21 -1.61 8.31
N VAL A 269 17.52 -1.67 8.57
CA VAL A 269 18.43 -0.52 8.44
C VAL A 269 18.46 0.09 7.04
N VAL A 270 18.29 -0.73 6.01
CA VAL A 270 18.27 -0.26 4.62
C VAL A 270 17.01 0.55 4.34
N ALA A 271 15.86 0.10 4.85
CA ALA A 271 14.61 0.82 4.73
C ALA A 271 14.67 2.15 5.50
N HIS A 272 15.22 2.14 6.72
CA HIS A 272 15.41 3.37 7.49
C HIS A 272 16.30 4.38 6.78
N ALA A 273 17.42 3.95 6.17
CA ALA A 273 18.26 4.85 5.39
C ALA A 273 17.51 5.50 4.21
N VAL A 274 16.65 4.75 3.51
CA VAL A 274 15.82 5.31 2.43
C VAL A 274 14.79 6.31 2.97
N LEU A 275 14.16 6.02 4.10
CA LEU A 275 13.20 6.94 4.73
C LEU A 275 13.87 8.22 5.23
N ASP A 276 14.98 8.07 5.94
CA ASP A 276 15.75 9.17 6.55
C ASP A 276 16.39 10.08 5.48
N SER A 277 16.59 9.58 4.26
CA SER A 277 17.03 10.40 3.12
C SER A 277 15.96 11.38 2.62
N GLY A 278 14.68 11.20 2.99
CA GLY A 278 13.56 12.05 2.56
C GLY A 278 13.08 11.83 1.12
N ILE A 279 13.71 10.92 0.35
CA ILE A 279 13.42 10.70 -1.07
C ILE A 279 12.04 10.07 -1.36
N VAL A 280 11.37 9.53 -0.33
CA VAL A 280 10.14 8.72 -0.49
C VAL A 280 9.02 9.50 -1.19
N SER A 281 8.85 10.78 -0.86
CA SER A 281 7.85 11.65 -1.50
C SER A 281 8.08 11.76 -3.01
N HIS A 282 9.34 11.78 -3.44
CA HIS A 282 9.73 11.81 -4.84
C HIS A 282 9.55 10.45 -5.52
N ILE A 283 9.88 9.35 -4.83
CA ILE A 283 9.60 7.98 -5.33
C ILE A 283 8.09 7.77 -5.56
N LEU A 284 7.25 8.30 -4.68
CA LEU A 284 5.79 8.25 -4.85
C LEU A 284 5.31 8.97 -6.11
N ARG A 285 6.01 10.02 -6.58
CA ARG A 285 5.70 10.67 -7.87
C ARG A 285 5.94 9.71 -9.03
N PHE A 286 7.05 8.96 -9.01
CA PHE A 286 7.31 7.94 -10.03
C PHE A 286 6.31 6.79 -10.00
N ALA A 287 5.84 6.40 -8.81
CA ALA A 287 4.80 5.38 -8.66
C ALA A 287 3.47 5.81 -9.29
N ALA A 288 3.21 7.13 -9.35
CA ALA A 288 1.96 7.71 -9.82
C ALA A 288 2.11 8.45 -11.16
N LEU A 289 3.09 8.07 -11.98
CA LEU A 289 3.25 8.58 -13.34
C LEU A 289 1.98 8.34 -14.18
N GLN A 290 1.69 9.31 -15.05
CA GLN A 290 0.58 9.22 -16.00
C GLN A 290 0.83 8.15 -17.07
N GLU A 291 -0.25 7.80 -17.78
CA GLU A 291 -0.23 6.85 -18.89
C GLU A 291 0.90 7.20 -19.87
N ASN A 292 1.78 6.24 -20.07
CA ASN A 292 2.91 6.40 -20.97
C ASN A 292 3.22 5.06 -21.63
N ASP A 293 3.26 5.06 -22.96
CA ASP A 293 3.59 3.87 -23.74
C ASP A 293 5.10 3.54 -23.72
N SER A 294 5.93 4.39 -23.12
CA SER A 294 7.36 4.14 -22.98
C SER A 294 7.65 3.00 -22.00
N GLU A 295 8.20 1.90 -22.53
CA GLU A 295 8.68 0.75 -21.76
C GLU A 295 9.68 1.15 -20.66
N GLU A 296 10.54 2.13 -20.92
CA GLU A 296 11.55 2.58 -19.96
C GLU A 296 10.93 3.21 -18.71
N TRP A 297 9.88 4.02 -18.90
CA TRP A 297 9.17 4.66 -17.79
C TRP A 297 8.28 3.70 -17.04
N ASN A 298 7.75 2.68 -17.71
CA ASN A 298 7.09 1.56 -17.05
C ASN A 298 8.04 0.83 -16.10
N LEU A 299 9.32 0.67 -16.45
CA LEU A 299 10.34 0.09 -15.55
C LEU A 299 10.66 1.00 -14.36
N VAL A 300 10.71 2.31 -14.57
CA VAL A 300 10.88 3.31 -13.49
C VAL A 300 9.72 3.23 -12.51
N GLN A 301 8.48 3.24 -13.02
CA GLN A 301 7.28 3.10 -12.22
C GLN A 301 7.26 1.77 -11.46
N ASP A 302 7.54 0.65 -12.13
CA ASP A 302 7.61 -0.67 -11.48
C ASP A 302 8.65 -0.70 -10.35
N ALA A 303 9.80 -0.05 -10.54
CA ALA A 303 10.81 0.07 -9.49
C ALA A 303 10.35 0.92 -8.31
N ALA A 304 9.68 2.04 -8.57
CA ALA A 304 9.09 2.90 -7.54
C ALA A 304 8.02 2.16 -6.73
N LEU A 305 7.09 1.48 -7.43
CA LEU A 305 6.03 0.69 -6.82
C LEU A 305 6.58 -0.42 -5.94
N TYR A 306 7.62 -1.12 -6.43
CA TYR A 306 8.32 -2.12 -5.65
C TYR A 306 8.88 -1.54 -4.35
N ILE A 307 9.59 -0.40 -4.42
CA ILE A 307 10.16 0.26 -3.23
C ILE A 307 9.05 0.58 -2.22
N ILE A 308 7.95 1.21 -2.65
CA ILE A 308 6.86 1.62 -1.76
C ILE A 308 6.17 0.43 -1.08
N VAL A 309 5.86 -0.63 -1.83
CA VAL A 309 5.25 -1.85 -1.26
C VAL A 309 6.15 -2.45 -0.18
N HIS A 310 7.45 -2.53 -0.46
CA HIS A 310 8.40 -3.15 0.47
C HIS A 310 8.67 -2.30 1.70
N LEU A 311 8.76 -0.97 1.57
CA LEU A 311 8.85 -0.07 2.72
C LEU A 311 7.58 -0.18 3.59
N ALA A 312 6.40 -0.21 2.98
CA ALA A 312 5.13 -0.32 3.72
C ALA A 312 4.98 -1.67 4.44
N ALA A 313 5.61 -2.74 3.94
CA ALA A 313 5.59 -4.04 4.58
C ALA A 313 6.32 -4.03 5.93
N ILE A 314 7.32 -3.15 6.11
CA ILE A 314 8.17 -3.06 7.30
C ILE A 314 7.46 -2.26 8.41
N PRO A 315 7.11 -2.87 9.57
CA PRO A 315 6.34 -2.18 10.62
C PRO A 315 7.00 -0.92 11.17
N SER A 316 8.33 -0.88 11.29
CA SER A 316 9.07 0.29 11.80
C SER A 316 9.10 1.47 10.82
N ALA A 317 8.89 1.22 9.53
CA ALA A 317 8.88 2.24 8.47
C ALA A 317 7.55 2.98 8.36
N ARG A 318 6.44 2.33 8.75
CA ARG A 318 5.09 2.82 8.50
C ARG A 318 4.76 4.20 9.11
N PRO A 319 5.24 4.57 10.31
CA PRO A 319 4.96 5.90 10.87
C PRO A 319 5.48 7.05 10.02
N GLN A 320 6.69 6.93 9.46
CA GLN A 320 7.27 7.94 8.58
C GLN A 320 6.57 7.94 7.21
N LEU A 321 6.23 6.77 6.68
CA LEU A 321 5.44 6.66 5.46
C LEU A 321 4.06 7.34 5.56
N ARG A 322 3.45 7.40 6.75
CA ARG A 322 2.17 8.09 6.98
C ARG A 322 2.22 9.57 6.62
N GLU A 323 3.34 10.23 6.87
CA GLU A 323 3.50 11.67 6.61
C GLU A 323 3.40 11.98 5.11
N VAL A 324 3.75 11.02 4.25
CA VAL A 324 3.67 11.13 2.79
C VAL A 324 2.41 10.52 2.17
N VAL A 325 1.48 9.97 2.96
CA VAL A 325 0.22 9.40 2.45
C VAL A 325 -0.72 10.44 1.80
N PRO A 326 -0.95 11.64 2.38
CA PRO A 326 -1.83 12.65 1.75
C PRO A 326 -1.34 13.02 0.35
N SER A 327 -0.02 13.17 0.25
CA SER A 327 0.77 13.41 -0.96
C SER A 327 0.65 12.28 -1.99
N ALA A 328 0.67 11.01 -1.56
CA ALA A 328 0.44 9.86 -2.45
C ALA A 328 -1.01 9.81 -2.99
N LEU A 329 -1.98 10.20 -2.16
CA LEU A 329 -3.41 10.13 -2.51
C LEU A 329 -3.84 11.21 -3.49
N SER A 330 -3.29 12.43 -3.37
CA SER A 330 -3.61 13.53 -4.29
C SER A 330 -3.24 13.22 -5.74
N VAL A 331 -2.18 12.45 -5.98
CA VAL A 331 -1.74 12.13 -7.35
C VAL A 331 -2.68 11.13 -8.02
N LEU A 332 -3.23 10.15 -7.30
CA LEU A 332 -4.14 9.16 -7.89
C LEU A 332 -5.59 9.67 -8.07
N THR A 333 -6.05 10.63 -7.28
CA THR A 333 -7.42 11.18 -7.38
C THR A 333 -7.62 12.10 -8.58
N LEU A 334 -6.55 12.61 -9.19
CA LEU A 334 -6.60 13.55 -10.31
C LEU A 334 -6.77 12.88 -11.69
N HIS A 335 -6.87 11.55 -11.74
CA HIS A 335 -6.71 10.79 -12.99
C HIS A 335 -7.93 9.95 -13.38
N ASP A 336 -9.13 10.52 -13.26
CA ASP A 336 -10.33 10.07 -13.97
C ASP A 336 -10.21 10.46 -15.46
N CYS A 337 -9.42 9.71 -16.23
CA CYS A 337 -9.35 9.89 -17.68
C CYS A 337 -10.58 9.26 -18.34
N THR A 338 -11.35 10.07 -19.07
CA THR A 338 -12.54 9.65 -19.83
C THR A 338 -12.21 9.12 -21.25
N GLY A 339 -10.94 8.85 -21.54
CA GLY A 339 -10.47 8.37 -22.85
C GLY A 339 -10.31 6.85 -22.93
N GLU A 340 -10.19 6.31 -24.14
CA GLU A 340 -9.78 4.90 -24.34
C GLU A 340 -8.33 4.73 -23.87
N VAL A 341 -8.15 3.95 -22.80
CA VAL A 341 -6.85 3.68 -22.19
C VAL A 341 -6.29 2.37 -22.73
N SER A 342 -5.01 2.34 -23.10
CA SER A 342 -4.36 1.09 -23.50
C SER A 342 -4.34 0.08 -22.35
N ASP A 343 -4.47 -1.22 -22.65
CA ASP A 343 -4.43 -2.28 -21.61
C ASP A 343 -3.18 -2.21 -20.73
N LYS A 344 -2.05 -1.78 -21.31
CA LYS A 344 -0.76 -1.61 -20.60
C LYS A 344 -0.83 -0.47 -19.59
N ALA A 345 -1.34 0.68 -19.99
CA ALA A 345 -1.48 1.85 -19.12
C ALA A 345 -2.50 1.60 -18.00
N LEU A 346 -3.60 0.91 -18.31
CA LEU A 346 -4.58 0.46 -17.32
C LEU A 346 -3.95 -0.48 -16.29
N PHE A 347 -3.07 -1.39 -16.71
CA PHE A 347 -2.42 -2.32 -15.78
C PHE A 347 -1.44 -1.62 -14.85
N GLN A 348 -0.71 -0.62 -15.35
CA GLN A 348 0.13 0.22 -14.50
C GLN A 348 -0.66 0.96 -13.42
N ARG A 349 -1.86 1.47 -13.77
CA ARG A 349 -2.78 2.03 -12.77
C ARG A 349 -3.17 1.02 -11.71
N VAL A 350 -3.49 -0.21 -12.10
CA VAL A 350 -3.80 -1.29 -11.14
C VAL A 350 -2.62 -1.57 -10.22
N LYS A 351 -1.38 -1.62 -10.73
CA LYS A 351 -0.19 -1.78 -9.88
C LYS A 351 -0.01 -0.62 -8.90
N ALA A 352 -0.22 0.61 -9.35
CA ALA A 352 -0.19 1.81 -8.51
C ALA A 352 -1.27 1.78 -7.42
N ARG A 353 -2.50 1.39 -7.77
CA ARG A 353 -3.60 1.17 -6.83
C ARG A 353 -3.24 0.12 -5.78
N ILE A 354 -2.65 -1.00 -6.18
CA ILE A 354 -2.23 -2.06 -5.25
C ILE A 354 -1.19 -1.53 -4.27
N ALA A 355 -0.15 -0.85 -4.76
CA ALA A 355 0.92 -0.32 -3.91
C ALA A 355 0.40 0.72 -2.90
N ILE A 356 -0.48 1.62 -3.34
CA ILE A 356 -1.02 2.67 -2.48
C ILE A 356 -2.08 2.12 -1.53
N ALA A 357 -2.91 1.17 -1.97
CA ALA A 357 -3.80 0.44 -1.07
C ALA A 357 -3.02 -0.28 0.03
N PHE A 358 -1.86 -0.85 -0.32
CA PHE A 358 -0.96 -1.47 0.65
C PHE A 358 -0.42 -0.42 1.64
N LEU A 359 0.09 0.71 1.14
CA LEU A 359 0.57 1.82 1.95
C LEU A 359 -0.48 2.31 2.95
N CYS A 360 -1.68 2.65 2.46
CA CYS A 360 -2.78 3.18 3.25
C CYS A 360 -3.36 2.14 4.23
N GLY A 361 -3.45 0.87 3.81
CA GLY A 361 -4.09 -0.19 4.59
C GLY A 361 -3.18 -0.87 5.61
N SER A 362 -1.85 -0.81 5.43
CA SER A 362 -0.86 -1.53 6.26
C SER A 362 -0.88 -1.18 7.75
N GLU A 363 -1.33 0.02 8.11
CA GLU A 363 -1.48 0.47 9.51
C GLU A 363 -2.93 0.46 9.99
N GLY A 364 -3.84 0.28 9.04
CA GLY A 364 -5.26 0.29 9.25
C GLY A 364 -5.76 -0.88 10.06
N HIS A 365 -6.78 -0.65 10.89
CA HIS A 365 -7.52 -1.78 11.40
C HIS A 365 -8.20 -2.48 10.22
N TYR A 366 -7.77 -3.71 9.93
CA TYR A 366 -8.32 -4.53 8.84
C TYR A 366 -8.22 -3.92 7.43
N GLY A 367 -7.21 -3.07 7.19
CA GLY A 367 -6.98 -2.44 5.89
C GLY A 367 -7.62 -1.06 5.71
N GLN A 368 -8.28 -0.51 6.75
CA GLN A 368 -8.86 0.85 6.70
C GLN A 368 -7.79 1.92 6.91
N PRO A 369 -7.68 2.96 6.07
CA PRO A 369 -6.68 4.00 6.26
C PRO A 369 -6.77 4.65 7.65
N VAL A 370 -5.64 4.79 8.34
CA VAL A 370 -5.56 5.55 9.59
C VAL A 370 -5.63 7.04 9.24
N CYS A 371 -6.82 7.62 9.28
CA CYS A 371 -6.98 9.06 9.08
C CYS A 371 -6.37 9.81 10.29
N PRO A 372 -5.36 10.68 10.11
CA PRO A 372 -4.77 11.42 11.22
C PRO A 372 -5.83 12.30 11.89
N ARG A 373 -6.01 12.19 13.21
CA ARG A 373 -7.01 12.99 13.96
C ARG A 373 -6.83 14.51 13.78
N ASN A 374 -5.60 14.97 13.57
CA ASN A 374 -5.28 16.39 13.40
C ASN A 374 -5.88 17.03 12.13
N LEU A 375 -6.25 16.22 11.12
CA LEU A 375 -6.97 16.69 9.92
C LEU A 375 -8.48 16.90 10.16
N ARG A 376 -9.05 16.33 11.22
CA ARG A 376 -10.44 16.60 11.62
C ARG A 376 -10.57 17.87 12.47
N GLU A 377 -9.59 18.14 13.33
CA GLU A 377 -9.69 19.22 14.34
C GLU A 377 -9.29 20.61 13.79
N ASN A 378 -8.41 20.70 12.78
CA ASN A 378 -7.99 22.00 12.25
C ASN A 378 -9.00 22.67 11.28
N ASN A 379 -10.09 22.00 10.92
CA ASN A 379 -11.15 22.55 10.07
C ASN A 379 -12.27 23.26 10.86
N GLU A 380 -12.19 23.32 12.19
CA GLU A 380 -13.22 23.96 13.02
C GLU A 380 -13.22 25.50 12.92
N ASN A 381 -12.15 26.12 12.42
CA ASN A 381 -12.00 27.58 12.33
C ASN A 381 -11.97 28.18 10.91
N ALA A 382 -12.00 27.36 9.84
CA ALA A 382 -11.92 27.84 8.46
C ALA A 382 -13.31 27.96 7.81
N VAL A 383 -13.97 29.10 8.02
CA VAL A 383 -15.17 29.51 7.27
C VAL A 383 -14.74 29.98 5.86
N SER A 384 -14.30 29.07 4.99
CA SER A 384 -14.28 29.30 3.54
C SER A 384 -14.19 28.00 2.73
N SER A 385 -15.33 27.57 2.18
CA SER A 385 -15.55 27.01 0.82
C SER A 385 -14.54 26.12 0.09
N VAL A 386 -13.63 25.39 0.75
CA VAL A 386 -13.01 24.20 0.15
C VAL A 386 -13.01 23.11 1.22
N ARG A 387 -14.09 22.33 1.26
CA ARG A 387 -14.03 21.05 1.98
C ARG A 387 -12.90 20.26 1.32
N VAL A 388 -11.82 20.03 2.04
CA VAL A 388 -10.86 18.96 1.72
C VAL A 388 -11.54 17.63 2.03
N GLU A 389 -12.61 17.32 1.29
CA GLU A 389 -13.27 16.01 1.22
C GLU A 389 -12.41 15.01 0.41
N SER A 390 -11.27 15.44 -0.14
CA SER A 390 -10.56 14.75 -1.22
C SER A 390 -9.38 13.86 -0.80
N CYS A 391 -9.06 13.69 0.49
CA CYS A 391 -7.75 13.13 0.87
C CYS A 391 -7.74 11.65 1.33
N ALA A 392 -8.75 10.83 1.01
CA ALA A 392 -8.79 9.44 1.53
C ALA A 392 -9.44 8.38 0.62
N HIS A 393 -9.89 8.72 -0.59
CA HIS A 393 -10.67 7.80 -1.41
C HIS A 393 -9.85 7.24 -2.60
N LEU A 394 -9.67 5.91 -2.60
CA LEU A 394 -8.96 5.13 -3.61
C LEU A 394 -10.02 4.41 -4.44
N TYR A 395 -10.74 5.15 -5.27
CA TYR A 395 -11.79 4.59 -6.11
C TYR A 395 -11.21 3.80 -7.28
N MET A 396 -11.90 2.73 -7.70
CA MET A 396 -11.56 1.96 -8.89
C MET A 396 -12.63 2.13 -9.96
N SER A 397 -12.20 2.21 -11.20
CA SER A 397 -13.05 2.05 -12.38
C SER A 397 -13.41 0.58 -12.63
N ASP A 398 -14.46 0.35 -13.41
CA ASP A 398 -14.87 -1.01 -13.82
C ASP A 398 -13.74 -1.73 -14.59
N ALA A 399 -12.95 -0.99 -15.38
CA ALA A 399 -11.83 -1.54 -16.14
C ALA A 399 -10.64 -1.95 -15.23
N GLU A 400 -10.31 -1.13 -14.22
CA GLU A 400 -9.30 -1.50 -13.21
C GLU A 400 -9.73 -2.73 -12.40
N ALA A 401 -11.01 -2.80 -12.02
CA ALA A 401 -11.57 -3.95 -11.31
C ALA A 401 -11.48 -5.25 -12.14
N ALA A 402 -11.73 -5.17 -13.45
CA ALA A 402 -11.57 -6.29 -14.37
C ALA A 402 -10.10 -6.78 -14.44
N GLN A 403 -9.15 -5.87 -14.60
CA GLN A 403 -7.73 -6.24 -14.63
C GLN A 403 -7.20 -6.75 -13.29
N LEU A 404 -7.69 -6.23 -12.16
CA LEU A 404 -7.35 -6.74 -10.83
C LEU A 404 -7.87 -8.18 -10.62
N LEU A 405 -9.06 -8.48 -11.16
CA LEU A 405 -9.62 -9.83 -11.19
C LEU A 405 -8.77 -10.78 -12.06
N GLU A 406 -8.37 -10.34 -13.26
CA GLU A 406 -7.46 -11.09 -14.14
C GLU A 406 -6.14 -11.41 -13.42
N LEU A 407 -5.54 -10.40 -12.77
CA LEU A 407 -4.30 -10.57 -12.01
C LEU A 407 -4.48 -11.62 -10.90
N LEU A 408 -5.53 -11.53 -10.10
CA LEU A 408 -5.80 -12.50 -9.04
C LEU A 408 -6.01 -13.91 -9.60
N ALA A 409 -6.77 -14.05 -10.68
CA ALA A 409 -7.00 -15.34 -11.34
C ALA A 409 -5.67 -15.96 -11.78
N ASN A 410 -4.82 -15.19 -12.44
CA ASN A 410 -3.52 -15.68 -12.90
C ASN A 410 -2.60 -16.07 -11.75
N MET A 411 -2.53 -15.26 -10.69
CA MET A 411 -1.71 -15.54 -9.51
C MET A 411 -2.15 -16.83 -8.80
N LEU A 412 -3.46 -17.08 -8.71
CA LEU A 412 -4.02 -18.32 -8.16
C LEU A 412 -3.80 -19.55 -9.05
N HIS A 413 -3.36 -19.39 -10.30
CA HIS A 413 -3.02 -20.48 -11.21
C HIS A 413 -1.54 -20.50 -11.58
N GLN A 414 -0.70 -19.69 -10.90
CA GLN A 414 0.73 -19.54 -11.18
C GLN A 414 1.04 -19.20 -12.65
N ARG A 415 0.12 -18.50 -13.32
CA ARG A 415 0.36 -17.98 -14.67
C ARG A 415 1.15 -16.68 -14.53
N SER A 416 2.23 -16.53 -15.29
CA SER A 416 2.92 -15.25 -15.46
C SER A 416 2.38 -14.52 -16.70
N LYS A 417 2.57 -13.20 -16.73
CA LYS A 417 2.42 -12.39 -17.94
C LYS A 417 3.76 -11.72 -18.18
N ASP A 418 4.49 -12.19 -19.19
CA ASP A 418 5.80 -11.66 -19.55
C ASP A 418 5.65 -10.39 -20.41
N GLY A 419 6.65 -9.49 -20.36
CA GLY A 419 6.74 -8.29 -21.20
C GLY A 419 6.49 -6.95 -20.49
N PRO A 420 6.49 -5.82 -21.23
CA PRO A 420 6.19 -4.48 -20.70
C PRO A 420 4.73 -4.42 -20.24
N ALA A 421 4.49 -4.06 -18.98
CA ALA A 421 3.22 -4.27 -18.26
C ALA A 421 2.89 -5.73 -17.92
N GLY A 422 3.90 -6.61 -17.90
CA GLY A 422 3.83 -7.90 -17.23
C GLY A 422 3.79 -7.75 -15.70
N TYR A 423 3.51 -8.85 -15.01
CA TYR A 423 3.71 -8.94 -13.56
C TYR A 423 4.65 -10.11 -13.28
N SER A 424 5.67 -9.84 -12.48
CA SER A 424 6.46 -10.89 -11.87
C SER A 424 5.89 -11.21 -10.49
N SER A 425 5.92 -12.49 -10.12
CA SER A 425 5.65 -12.93 -8.74
C SER A 425 6.55 -12.23 -7.71
N SER A 426 7.70 -11.72 -8.15
CA SER A 426 8.61 -10.92 -7.33
C SER A 426 8.09 -9.52 -7.00
N THR A 427 7.18 -8.95 -7.80
CA THR A 427 6.61 -7.61 -7.54
C THR A 427 5.33 -7.69 -6.71
N PHE A 428 4.41 -8.60 -7.06
CA PHE A 428 3.16 -8.79 -6.33
C PHE A 428 2.94 -10.27 -6.04
N SER A 429 3.05 -10.67 -4.77
CA SER A 429 2.61 -11.99 -4.32
C SER A 429 1.08 -12.05 -4.25
N VAL A 430 0.50 -13.25 -4.30
CA VAL A 430 -0.96 -13.43 -4.15
C VAL A 430 -1.48 -12.82 -2.84
N LYS A 431 -0.66 -12.88 -1.78
CA LYS A 431 -0.92 -12.24 -0.49
C LYS A 431 -1.06 -10.73 -0.61
N TYR A 432 -0.12 -10.07 -1.30
CA TYR A 432 -0.16 -8.61 -1.50
C TYR A 432 -1.34 -8.17 -2.35
N VAL A 433 -1.69 -8.94 -3.39
CA VAL A 433 -2.87 -8.67 -4.22
C VAL A 433 -4.14 -8.79 -3.38
N LEU A 434 -4.31 -9.88 -2.62
CA LEU A 434 -5.48 -10.07 -1.75
C LEU A 434 -5.57 -9.01 -0.65
N PHE A 435 -4.43 -8.61 -0.06
CA PHE A 435 -4.39 -7.53 0.91
C PHE A 435 -4.84 -6.19 0.30
N ALA A 436 -4.32 -5.84 -0.87
CA ALA A 436 -4.71 -4.61 -1.55
C ALA A 436 -6.20 -4.61 -1.92
N ILE A 437 -6.73 -5.72 -2.45
CA ILE A 437 -8.16 -5.88 -2.72
C ILE A 437 -8.98 -5.67 -1.43
N ARG A 438 -8.57 -6.28 -0.31
CA ARG A 438 -9.22 -6.06 0.99
C ARG A 438 -9.27 -4.58 1.36
N CYS A 439 -8.14 -3.87 1.21
CA CYS A 439 -8.04 -2.45 1.51
C CYS A 439 -8.94 -1.60 0.60
N LEU A 440 -8.94 -1.89 -0.71
CA LEU A 440 -9.79 -1.21 -1.70
C LEU A 440 -11.28 -1.44 -1.40
N LEU A 441 -11.66 -2.67 -1.05
CA LEU A 441 -13.02 -3.03 -0.68
C LEU A 441 -13.48 -2.46 0.68
N THR A 442 -12.61 -1.82 1.47
CA THR A 442 -13.09 -1.06 2.64
C THR A 442 -13.92 0.17 2.23
N GLN A 443 -13.79 0.62 0.97
CA GLN A 443 -14.55 1.72 0.42
C GLN A 443 -15.85 1.21 -0.22
N THR A 444 -16.98 1.78 0.18
CA THR A 444 -18.31 1.34 -0.28
C THR A 444 -18.53 1.56 -1.78
N HIS A 445 -17.87 2.56 -2.36
CA HIS A 445 -17.87 2.79 -3.81
C HIS A 445 -17.26 1.60 -4.56
N ASN A 446 -16.10 1.12 -4.11
CA ASN A 446 -15.42 -0.03 -4.72
C ASN A 446 -16.21 -1.33 -4.53
N GLN A 447 -16.84 -1.51 -3.37
CA GLN A 447 -17.76 -2.64 -3.16
C GLN A 447 -18.89 -2.62 -4.20
N ALA A 448 -19.50 -1.44 -4.43
CA ALA A 448 -20.58 -1.30 -5.40
C ALA A 448 -20.12 -1.51 -6.86
N CYS A 449 -18.94 -0.97 -7.24
CA CYS A 449 -18.30 -1.19 -8.54
C CYS A 449 -18.10 -2.70 -8.80
N VAL A 450 -17.41 -3.39 -7.90
CA VAL A 450 -17.15 -4.84 -8.03
C VAL A 450 -18.46 -5.64 -7.99
N ALA A 451 -19.41 -5.26 -7.13
CA ALA A 451 -20.69 -5.97 -7.00
C ALA A 451 -21.55 -5.88 -8.26
N LYS A 452 -21.47 -4.76 -8.98
CA LYS A 452 -22.26 -4.52 -10.20
C LYS A 452 -21.75 -5.34 -11.38
N ALA A 453 -20.43 -5.42 -11.56
CA ALA A 453 -19.83 -5.95 -12.78
C ALA A 453 -19.16 -7.33 -12.61
N PHE A 454 -18.62 -7.64 -11.41
CA PHE A 454 -17.69 -8.77 -11.23
C PHE A 454 -17.95 -9.62 -9.98
N ALA A 455 -19.12 -9.47 -9.35
CA ALA A 455 -19.41 -10.11 -8.05
C ALA A 455 -19.17 -11.62 -8.06
N LEU A 456 -19.71 -12.32 -9.07
CA LEU A 456 -19.65 -13.77 -9.18
C LEU A 456 -18.20 -14.26 -9.37
N GLN A 457 -17.45 -13.62 -10.28
CA GLN A 457 -16.07 -13.96 -10.57
C GLN A 457 -15.16 -13.70 -9.36
N CYS A 458 -15.23 -12.50 -8.79
CA CYS A 458 -14.42 -12.12 -7.61
C CYS A 458 -14.69 -13.06 -6.44
N ASN A 459 -15.96 -13.29 -6.10
CA ASN A 459 -16.32 -14.12 -4.96
C ASN A 459 -15.96 -15.60 -5.18
N ALA A 460 -16.05 -16.10 -6.42
CA ALA A 460 -15.58 -17.44 -6.75
C ALA A 460 -14.06 -17.58 -6.54
N LEU A 461 -13.25 -16.61 -7.01
CA LEU A 461 -11.80 -16.61 -6.78
C LEU A 461 -11.44 -16.51 -5.30
N PHE A 462 -12.09 -15.65 -4.51
CA PHE A 462 -11.84 -15.59 -3.07
C PHE A 462 -12.19 -16.91 -2.37
N THR A 463 -13.33 -17.53 -2.74
CA THR A 463 -13.75 -18.82 -2.19
C THR A 463 -12.75 -19.91 -2.53
N LYS A 464 -12.24 -19.91 -3.77
CA LYS A 464 -11.18 -20.82 -4.24
C LYS A 464 -9.86 -20.61 -3.50
N ALA A 465 -9.41 -19.37 -3.33
CA ALA A 465 -8.19 -19.06 -2.57
C ALA A 465 -8.24 -19.62 -1.13
N ILE A 466 -9.40 -19.50 -0.46
CA ILE A 466 -9.58 -20.07 0.88
C ILE A 466 -9.55 -21.60 0.84
N ALA A 467 -10.21 -22.22 -0.14
CA ALA A 467 -10.22 -23.67 -0.30
C ALA A 467 -8.82 -24.24 -0.60
N MET A 468 -8.03 -23.56 -1.43
CA MET A 468 -6.64 -23.93 -1.73
C MET A 468 -5.77 -23.89 -0.47
N HIS A 469 -5.88 -22.83 0.34
CA HIS A 469 -5.22 -22.77 1.64
C HIS A 469 -5.65 -23.91 2.58
N LEU A 470 -6.93 -24.30 2.56
CA LEU A 470 -7.45 -25.35 3.43
C LEU A 470 -7.02 -26.76 3.01
N TRP A 471 -7.03 -27.06 1.71
CA TRP A 471 -7.01 -28.42 1.20
C TRP A 471 -5.90 -28.72 0.19
N GLN A 472 -5.17 -27.70 -0.27
CA GLN A 472 -4.01 -27.83 -1.17
C GLN A 472 -2.84 -26.92 -0.76
N PRO A 473 -2.39 -26.91 0.51
CA PRO A 473 -1.31 -26.01 0.96
C PRO A 473 0.05 -26.27 0.27
N GLU A 474 0.21 -27.43 -0.37
CA GLU A 474 1.43 -27.87 -1.06
C GLU A 474 1.51 -27.39 -2.53
N VAL A 475 0.37 -27.12 -3.19
CA VAL A 475 0.34 -26.78 -4.62
C VAL A 475 0.61 -25.29 -4.82
N ILE A 476 -0.07 -24.46 -4.03
CA ILE A 476 0.18 -23.02 -3.94
C ILE A 476 0.36 -22.71 -2.47
N HIS A 477 1.52 -22.17 -2.11
CA HIS A 477 1.79 -21.70 -0.75
C HIS A 477 0.99 -20.42 -0.44
N LEU A 478 -0.33 -20.57 -0.30
CA LEU A 478 -1.22 -19.58 0.28
C LEU A 478 -1.10 -19.64 1.80
N ASP A 479 -0.42 -18.65 2.36
CA ASP A 479 -0.26 -18.53 3.80
C ASP A 479 -1.60 -18.20 4.50
N PRO A 480 -1.70 -18.41 5.83
CA PRO A 480 -2.93 -18.10 6.57
C PRO A 480 -3.41 -16.65 6.43
N GLU A 481 -2.48 -15.71 6.21
CA GLU A 481 -2.76 -14.28 6.09
C GLU A 481 -3.43 -13.96 4.75
N ALA A 482 -2.96 -14.54 3.64
CA ALA A 482 -3.60 -14.45 2.34
C ALA A 482 -5.04 -15.00 2.38
N ALA A 483 -5.24 -16.15 3.03
CA ALA A 483 -6.57 -16.73 3.20
C ALA A 483 -7.48 -15.86 4.08
N GLU A 484 -6.93 -15.19 5.11
CA GLU A 484 -7.66 -14.19 5.89
C GLU A 484 -8.12 -13.01 5.01
N HIS A 485 -7.26 -12.49 4.15
CA HIS A 485 -7.64 -11.39 3.26
C HIS A 485 -8.78 -11.81 2.31
N ALA A 486 -8.72 -13.01 1.74
CA ALA A 486 -9.78 -13.54 0.89
C ALA A 486 -11.14 -13.69 1.61
N ILE A 487 -11.16 -14.26 2.83
CA ILE A 487 -12.43 -14.41 3.59
C ILE A 487 -12.98 -13.03 4.01
N PHE A 488 -12.12 -12.06 4.28
CA PHE A 488 -12.55 -10.69 4.55
C PHE A 488 -13.15 -10.02 3.32
N CYS A 489 -12.53 -10.17 2.14
CA CYS A 489 -13.10 -9.66 0.90
C CYS A 489 -14.51 -10.21 0.65
N LEU A 490 -14.71 -11.53 0.83
CA LEU A 490 -16.04 -12.15 0.74
C LEU A 490 -17.02 -11.56 1.75
N TYR A 491 -16.59 -11.36 2.98
CA TYR A 491 -17.43 -10.77 4.02
C TYR A 491 -17.86 -9.34 3.64
N LEU A 492 -16.94 -8.49 3.19
CA LEU A 492 -17.27 -7.13 2.71
C LEU A 492 -18.27 -7.17 1.54
N MET A 493 -18.04 -8.06 0.56
CA MET A 493 -18.91 -8.20 -0.61
C MET A 493 -20.28 -8.81 -0.28
N SER A 494 -20.41 -9.57 0.81
CA SER A 494 -21.67 -10.24 1.16
C SER A 494 -22.83 -9.28 1.48
N ASN A 495 -22.56 -8.00 1.73
CA ASN A 495 -23.62 -6.98 1.84
C ASN A 495 -24.38 -6.77 0.53
N HIS A 496 -23.73 -6.93 -0.61
CA HIS A 496 -24.39 -6.87 -1.92
C HIS A 496 -25.07 -8.20 -2.26
N GLY A 497 -24.53 -9.31 -1.76
CA GLY A 497 -25.02 -10.67 -2.00
C GLY A 497 -26.45 -10.98 -1.54
N PHE A 498 -27.10 -10.07 -0.80
CA PHE A 498 -28.53 -10.17 -0.47
C PHE A 498 -29.47 -9.74 -1.60
N ARG A 499 -28.96 -8.94 -2.55
CA ARG A 499 -29.76 -8.29 -3.61
C ARG A 499 -29.24 -8.59 -5.01
N THR A 500 -27.95 -8.87 -5.13
CA THR A 500 -27.30 -9.33 -6.35
C THR A 500 -26.77 -10.75 -6.16
N PRO A 501 -26.60 -11.52 -7.25
CA PRO A 501 -25.93 -12.82 -7.19
C PRO A 501 -24.58 -12.71 -6.47
N PHE A 502 -24.41 -13.48 -5.40
CA PHE A 502 -23.20 -13.49 -4.59
C PHE A 502 -22.17 -14.49 -5.13
N LEU A 503 -22.63 -15.72 -5.40
CA LEU A 503 -21.81 -16.82 -5.92
C LEU A 503 -22.62 -17.60 -6.98
N PRO A 504 -21.93 -18.33 -7.89
CA PRO A 504 -22.59 -19.24 -8.81
C PRO A 504 -23.40 -20.32 -8.08
N LYS A 505 -24.43 -20.87 -8.74
CA LYS A 505 -25.24 -21.94 -8.16
C LYS A 505 -24.39 -23.14 -7.75
N ASP A 506 -23.33 -23.46 -8.48
CA ASP A 506 -22.40 -24.55 -8.16
C ASP A 506 -21.87 -24.51 -6.72
N TYR A 507 -21.77 -23.31 -6.13
CA TYR A 507 -21.28 -23.11 -4.78
C TYR A 507 -22.35 -23.25 -3.69
N GLY A 508 -23.63 -23.09 -4.03
CA GLY A 508 -24.75 -22.96 -3.07
C GLY A 508 -25.96 -23.86 -3.31
N ASN A 509 -26.05 -24.51 -4.48
CA ASN A 509 -27.22 -25.25 -4.94
C ASN A 509 -27.27 -26.66 -4.36
N ASP A 510 -27.44 -26.74 -3.04
CA ASP A 510 -27.88 -27.96 -2.37
C ASP A 510 -29.16 -27.67 -1.59
N SER A 511 -30.12 -28.59 -1.67
CA SER A 511 -31.34 -28.60 -0.85
C SER A 511 -31.05 -28.47 0.65
N ASP A 512 -29.90 -28.96 1.09
CA ASP A 512 -29.34 -28.74 2.42
C ASP A 512 -28.11 -27.82 2.33
N LEU A 513 -28.26 -26.58 2.76
CA LEU A 513 -27.17 -25.58 2.78
C LEU A 513 -25.90 -26.09 3.47
N LYS A 514 -25.99 -27.03 4.41
CA LYS A 514 -24.82 -27.63 5.08
C LYS A 514 -23.91 -28.40 4.12
N LYS A 515 -24.46 -28.91 3.02
CA LYS A 515 -23.73 -29.66 2.00
C LYS A 515 -23.14 -28.77 0.91
N SER A 516 -23.59 -27.52 0.82
CA SER A 516 -23.06 -26.55 -0.15
C SER A 516 -21.55 -26.35 -0.01
N LEU A 517 -20.86 -26.09 -1.13
CA LEU A 517 -19.41 -25.82 -1.14
C LEU A 517 -19.09 -24.59 -0.30
N ALA A 518 -19.88 -23.52 -0.42
CA ALA A 518 -19.69 -22.30 0.36
C ALA A 518 -19.75 -22.57 1.88
N ALA A 519 -20.75 -23.33 2.35
CA ALA A 519 -20.84 -23.69 3.77
C ALA A 519 -19.61 -24.47 4.24
N LYS A 520 -19.17 -25.46 3.45
CA LYS A 520 -18.00 -26.30 3.77
C LYS A 520 -16.71 -25.50 3.85
N VAL A 521 -16.47 -24.59 2.92
CA VAL A 521 -15.28 -23.71 2.93
C VAL A 521 -15.31 -22.79 4.16
N PHE A 522 -16.41 -22.06 4.38
CA PHE A 522 -16.49 -21.09 5.48
C PHE A 522 -16.46 -21.78 6.85
N HIS A 523 -17.09 -22.94 6.99
CA HIS A 523 -17.03 -23.75 8.20
C HIS A 523 -15.61 -24.27 8.46
N SER A 524 -14.96 -24.86 7.45
CA SER A 524 -13.60 -25.39 7.59
C SER A 524 -12.60 -24.30 7.97
N TYR A 525 -12.68 -23.13 7.33
CA TYR A 525 -11.86 -21.99 7.67
C TYR A 525 -12.08 -21.56 9.12
N ARG A 526 -13.34 -21.34 9.54
CA ARG A 526 -13.68 -20.95 10.92
C ARG A 526 -13.11 -21.90 11.98
N MET A 527 -13.05 -23.19 11.69
CA MET A 527 -12.59 -24.22 12.64
C MET A 527 -11.07 -24.33 12.76
N ARG A 528 -10.31 -23.61 11.92
CA ARG A 528 -8.85 -23.61 12.00
C ARG A 528 -8.34 -23.02 13.32
N ALA A 529 -7.25 -23.59 13.84
CA ALA A 529 -6.62 -23.15 15.08
C ALA A 529 -5.73 -21.91 14.88
N ASP A 530 -5.15 -21.77 13.68
CA ASP A 530 -4.14 -20.78 13.31
C ASP A 530 -4.70 -19.48 12.71
N ILE A 531 -6.03 -19.33 12.64
CA ILE A 531 -6.66 -18.10 12.12
C ILE A 531 -6.93 -17.07 13.22
N THR A 532 -6.84 -15.79 12.87
CA THR A 532 -7.06 -14.70 13.82
C THR A 532 -8.55 -14.56 14.19
N LEU A 533 -8.85 -13.78 15.25
CA LEU A 533 -10.22 -13.44 15.61
C LEU A 533 -10.96 -12.71 14.48
N ALA A 534 -10.23 -11.96 13.66
CA ALA A 534 -10.75 -11.23 12.53
C ALA A 534 -11.25 -12.21 11.45
N GLY A 535 -10.39 -13.15 11.05
CA GLY A 535 -10.75 -14.20 10.09
C GLY A 535 -11.92 -15.05 10.58
N LYS A 536 -11.94 -15.40 11.88
CA LYS A 536 -13.06 -16.11 12.52
C LYS A 536 -14.35 -15.32 12.41
N HIS A 537 -14.31 -14.01 12.72
CA HIS A 537 -15.48 -13.14 12.63
C HIS A 537 -16.01 -13.07 11.19
N ALA A 538 -15.15 -12.86 10.19
CA ALA A 538 -15.55 -12.80 8.78
C ALA A 538 -16.24 -14.09 8.33
N ALA A 539 -15.65 -15.25 8.65
CA ALA A 539 -16.24 -16.57 8.34
C ALA A 539 -17.57 -16.78 9.08
N GLU A 540 -17.68 -16.35 10.34
CA GLU A 540 -18.92 -16.39 11.10
C GLU A 540 -20.02 -15.55 10.49
N GLN A 541 -19.72 -14.32 10.04
CA GLN A 541 -20.69 -13.47 9.36
C GLN A 541 -21.17 -14.12 8.06
N LEU A 542 -20.27 -14.69 7.26
CA LEU A 542 -20.63 -15.39 6.02
C LEU A 542 -21.57 -16.58 6.27
N LEU A 543 -21.29 -17.39 7.30
CA LEU A 543 -22.14 -18.52 7.69
C LEU A 543 -23.53 -18.07 8.15
N LEU A 544 -23.62 -17.00 8.95
CA LEU A 544 -24.90 -16.44 9.41
C LEU A 544 -25.76 -15.91 8.24
N ARG A 545 -25.11 -15.34 7.22
CA ARG A 545 -25.74 -14.73 6.05
C ARG A 545 -26.13 -15.74 4.96
N LEU A 546 -25.50 -16.92 4.95
CA LEU A 546 -25.56 -17.90 3.86
C LEU A 546 -26.98 -18.18 3.34
N ARG A 547 -27.95 -18.35 4.25
CA ARG A 547 -29.35 -18.64 3.90
C ARG A 547 -30.04 -17.52 3.11
N TYR A 548 -29.56 -16.29 3.25
CA TYR A 548 -30.16 -15.10 2.65
C TYR A 548 -29.37 -14.58 1.44
N MET A 549 -28.24 -15.21 1.11
CA MET A 549 -27.44 -14.84 -0.05
C MET A 549 -28.01 -15.46 -1.33
N ILE A 550 -27.90 -14.74 -2.44
CA ILE A 550 -28.41 -15.18 -3.74
C ILE A 550 -27.33 -16.01 -4.45
N PHE A 551 -27.67 -17.26 -4.79
CA PHE A 551 -26.86 -18.14 -5.63
C PHE A 551 -27.51 -18.30 -7.00
N GLN A 552 -26.86 -17.80 -8.05
CA GLN A 552 -27.42 -17.74 -9.39
C GLN A 552 -26.33 -17.88 -10.46
N GLY A 553 -26.71 -18.36 -11.65
CA GLY A 553 -25.80 -18.62 -12.77
C GLY A 553 -24.99 -19.90 -12.58
N SER A 554 -24.20 -20.24 -13.58
CA SER A 554 -23.22 -21.32 -13.55
C SER A 554 -21.80 -20.75 -13.66
N VAL A 555 -20.81 -21.45 -13.12
CA VAL A 555 -19.40 -21.15 -13.34
C VAL A 555 -19.05 -21.14 -14.84
N SER A 556 -19.69 -21.99 -15.64
CA SER A 556 -19.52 -22.02 -17.09
C SER A 556 -19.92 -20.72 -17.79
N ASP A 557 -20.83 -19.95 -17.19
CA ASP A 557 -21.40 -18.73 -17.77
C ASP A 557 -20.52 -17.50 -17.48
N LEU A 558 -19.53 -17.64 -16.60
CA LEU A 558 -18.60 -16.56 -16.22
C LEU A 558 -17.59 -16.23 -17.33
N ASN A 559 -17.61 -16.97 -18.43
CA ASN A 559 -16.63 -16.90 -19.52
C ASN A 559 -16.85 -15.75 -20.52
N ILE A 560 -17.83 -14.86 -20.28
CA ILE A 560 -18.39 -14.04 -21.34
C ILE A 560 -18.48 -12.58 -20.86
N THR A 561 -17.46 -11.76 -21.20
CA THR A 561 -17.57 -10.40 -21.80
C THR A 561 -16.44 -9.42 -21.44
N THR A 562 -15.67 -9.59 -20.37
CA THR A 562 -14.81 -8.48 -19.85
C THR A 562 -13.31 -8.74 -19.73
N CYS A 563 -12.84 -9.98 -19.58
CA CYS A 563 -11.40 -10.30 -19.49
C CYS A 563 -11.03 -11.41 -20.47
N LEU A 564 -10.30 -11.08 -21.53
CA LEU A 564 -9.96 -11.99 -22.64
C LEU A 564 -9.04 -13.17 -22.22
N SER A 565 -8.34 -13.07 -21.09
CA SER A 565 -7.35 -14.06 -20.64
C SER A 565 -7.86 -15.01 -19.55
N THR A 566 -9.02 -14.77 -18.95
CA THR A 566 -9.60 -15.65 -17.93
C THR A 566 -10.49 -16.73 -18.54
N GLN A 567 -10.50 -17.92 -17.94
CA GLN A 567 -11.32 -19.05 -18.36
C GLN A 567 -12.31 -19.44 -17.25
N ALA A 568 -13.43 -20.06 -17.59
CA ALA A 568 -14.43 -20.54 -16.63
C ALA A 568 -13.82 -21.50 -15.58
N SER A 569 -12.84 -22.31 -15.99
CA SER A 569 -12.06 -23.18 -15.12
C SER A 569 -11.29 -22.42 -14.03
N ASP A 570 -10.94 -21.15 -14.25
CA ASP A 570 -10.27 -20.32 -13.25
C ASP A 570 -11.17 -20.11 -12.02
N TYR A 571 -12.49 -20.01 -12.24
CA TYR A 571 -13.49 -19.79 -11.20
C TYR A 571 -14.08 -21.08 -10.63
N ALA A 572 -13.78 -22.25 -11.21
CA ALA A 572 -14.24 -23.55 -10.72
C ALA A 572 -13.26 -24.13 -9.69
N PHE A 573 -13.77 -24.96 -8.78
CA PHE A 573 -12.90 -25.86 -8.01
C PHE A 573 -12.37 -26.94 -8.94
N ASP A 574 -11.06 -27.17 -8.88
CA ASP A 574 -10.45 -28.29 -9.59
C ASP A 574 -10.94 -29.63 -8.99
N PRO A 575 -10.71 -30.76 -9.68
CA PRO A 575 -11.17 -32.07 -9.19
C PRO A 575 -10.65 -32.42 -7.80
N GLN A 576 -9.45 -31.97 -7.42
CA GLN A 576 -8.86 -32.27 -6.11
C GLN A 576 -9.56 -31.49 -5.00
N LEU A 577 -9.83 -30.20 -5.20
CA LEU A 577 -10.61 -29.36 -4.27
C LEU A 577 -12.04 -29.89 -4.12
N LEU A 578 -12.67 -30.33 -5.21
CA LEU A 578 -13.99 -30.94 -5.16
C LEU A 578 -13.98 -32.23 -4.33
N LEU A 579 -13.02 -33.12 -4.54
CA LEU A 579 -12.86 -34.34 -3.76
C LEU A 579 -12.60 -34.04 -2.28
N ALA A 580 -11.70 -33.10 -1.96
CA ALA A 580 -11.43 -32.71 -0.59
C ALA A 580 -12.68 -32.15 0.11
N SER A 581 -13.49 -31.36 -0.60
CA SER A 581 -14.74 -30.81 -0.07
C SER A 581 -15.78 -31.88 0.25
N GLN A 582 -15.76 -33.05 -0.40
CA GLN A 582 -16.70 -34.14 -0.14
C GLN A 582 -16.50 -34.76 1.25
N LEU A 583 -15.27 -34.72 1.77
CA LEU A 583 -14.90 -35.24 3.08
C LEU A 583 -15.34 -34.33 4.24
N ILE A 584 -15.73 -33.09 3.95
CA ILE A 584 -16.11 -32.11 4.97
C ILE A 584 -17.57 -32.26 5.36
N ILE A 585 -17.80 -32.47 6.66
CA ILE A 585 -19.12 -32.55 7.26
C ILE A 585 -19.37 -31.27 8.06
N VAL A 586 -20.43 -30.53 7.73
CA VAL A 586 -20.89 -29.36 8.51
C VAL A 586 -22.01 -29.83 9.45
N PRO A 587 -21.77 -30.00 10.76
CA PRO A 587 -22.73 -30.63 11.66
C PRO A 587 -23.96 -29.75 11.89
N LYS A 588 -23.74 -28.45 12.10
CA LYS A 588 -24.78 -27.47 12.40
C LYS A 588 -24.47 -26.14 11.72
N LEU A 589 -25.50 -25.56 11.12
CA LEU A 589 -25.48 -24.20 10.62
C LEU A 589 -26.50 -23.38 11.42
N THR A 590 -26.03 -22.34 12.09
CA THR A 590 -26.89 -21.36 12.78
C THR A 590 -27.26 -20.29 11.77
N SER A 591 -28.56 -20.12 11.49
CA SER A 591 -29.02 -19.00 10.67
C SER A 591 -28.96 -17.70 11.44
N GLY A 592 -28.46 -16.63 10.81
CA GLY A 592 -28.52 -15.28 11.34
C GLY A 592 -29.91 -14.65 11.19
N ALA A 593 -29.98 -13.36 11.51
CA ALA A 593 -31.17 -12.55 11.33
C ALA A 593 -31.49 -12.33 9.85
N CYS A 594 -32.78 -12.36 9.52
CA CYS A 594 -33.26 -12.01 8.19
C CYS A 594 -33.06 -10.51 7.95
N PRO A 595 -32.43 -10.09 6.83
CA PRO A 595 -32.24 -8.68 6.55
C PRO A 595 -33.57 -8.00 6.22
N ARG A 596 -33.78 -6.80 6.79
CA ARG A 596 -34.94 -5.97 6.46
C ARG A 596 -34.70 -5.20 5.16
N LYS A 597 -35.77 -4.74 4.51
CA LYS A 597 -35.64 -3.94 3.28
C LYS A 597 -35.04 -2.55 3.54
N ASP A 598 -35.35 -1.94 4.68
CA ASP A 598 -34.97 -0.56 5.01
C ASP A 598 -33.53 -0.41 5.53
N ILE A 599 -32.76 -1.50 5.68
CA ILE A 599 -31.36 -1.44 6.13
C ILE A 599 -30.34 -1.27 4.99
N PHE A 600 -30.77 -1.29 3.71
CA PHE A 600 -29.88 -1.36 2.55
C PHE A 600 -29.57 -0.03 1.87
N ASP A 601 -30.57 0.79 1.57
CA ASP A 601 -30.42 2.02 0.75
C ASP A 601 -31.03 3.25 1.41
N ARG A 602 -31.07 3.25 2.74
CA ARG A 602 -31.66 4.35 3.51
C ARG A 602 -30.58 4.98 4.38
N PRO A 603 -30.10 6.18 4.03
CA PRO A 603 -29.05 6.86 4.78
C PRO A 603 -29.44 7.10 6.24
N ILE A 604 -28.46 6.91 7.12
CA ILE A 604 -28.67 6.95 8.56
C ILE A 604 -27.55 7.71 9.25
N LEU A 605 -27.92 8.44 10.30
CA LEU A 605 -27.03 9.28 11.09
C LEU A 605 -26.77 8.65 12.46
N ARG A 606 -25.51 8.71 12.90
CA ARG A 606 -25.05 8.26 14.22
C ARG A 606 -24.57 9.45 15.04
N ARG A 607 -25.01 9.53 16.31
CA ARG A 607 -24.47 10.45 17.31
C ARG A 607 -24.29 9.73 18.64
N ARG A 608 -23.25 10.08 19.43
CA ARG A 608 -23.12 9.54 20.80
C ARG A 608 -24.27 10.02 21.67
N ALA A 609 -24.86 9.11 22.45
CA ALA A 609 -25.83 9.48 23.47
C ALA A 609 -25.11 10.27 24.58
N HIS A 610 -25.52 11.53 24.83
CA HIS A 610 -25.07 12.26 26.02
C HIS A 610 -25.89 11.80 27.23
N HIS A 611 -25.24 11.65 28.38
CA HIS A 611 -25.87 11.18 29.62
C HIS A 611 -26.68 12.26 30.37
N GLU A 612 -26.77 13.50 29.90
CA GLU A 612 -27.42 14.59 30.65
C GLU A 612 -28.59 15.25 29.90
N ASN A 613 -29.69 15.48 30.64
CA ASN A 613 -30.99 16.05 30.26
C ASN A 613 -30.98 17.51 29.76
N LYS A 614 -29.93 17.96 29.05
CA LYS A 614 -29.93 19.28 28.43
C LYS A 614 -30.58 19.21 27.05
N VAL A 615 -31.51 20.13 26.80
CA VAL A 615 -32.26 20.37 25.56
C VAL A 615 -31.41 19.96 24.35
N MET A 616 -31.86 18.93 23.62
CA MET A 616 -31.14 18.42 22.45
C MET A 616 -30.92 19.55 21.45
N PRO A 617 -29.68 19.96 21.16
CA PRO A 617 -29.44 20.80 20.01
C PRO A 617 -29.80 19.98 18.76
N VAL A 618 -30.46 20.66 17.82
CA VAL A 618 -30.67 20.23 16.42
C VAL A 618 -29.43 19.47 15.94
N PHE A 619 -29.59 18.36 15.22
CA PHE A 619 -28.48 17.62 14.62
C PHE A 619 -27.45 18.58 14.02
N GLY A 620 -26.33 18.76 14.72
CA GLY A 620 -25.24 19.64 14.33
C GLY A 620 -24.30 18.92 13.36
N HIS A 621 -23.21 19.60 12.99
CA HIS A 621 -22.18 19.11 12.09
C HIS A 621 -21.40 17.87 12.62
N ASP A 622 -21.67 17.41 13.84
CA ASP A 622 -20.93 16.34 14.55
C ASP A 622 -21.52 14.92 14.38
N ALA A 623 -22.50 14.72 13.49
CA ALA A 623 -23.11 13.40 13.26
C ALA A 623 -22.39 12.64 12.14
N ASP A 624 -22.02 11.38 12.39
CA ASP A 624 -21.50 10.52 11.32
C ASP A 624 -22.66 10.09 10.40
N CYS A 625 -22.47 10.22 9.09
CA CYS A 625 -23.45 9.80 8.10
C CYS A 625 -23.02 8.50 7.41
N PHE A 626 -23.96 7.56 7.33
CA PHE A 626 -23.79 6.27 6.68
C PHE A 626 -24.78 6.14 5.53
N PRO A 627 -24.38 5.53 4.39
CA PRO A 627 -25.31 5.29 3.29
C PRO A 627 -26.45 4.33 3.68
N SER A 628 -26.22 3.46 4.68
CA SER A 628 -27.24 2.53 5.17
C SER A 628 -26.97 2.03 6.59
N ALA A 629 -28.03 1.52 7.24
CA ALA A 629 -27.91 0.87 8.55
C ALA A 629 -27.01 -0.37 8.52
N LEU A 630 -26.98 -1.10 7.40
CA LEU A 630 -26.08 -2.24 7.23
C LEU A 630 -24.61 -1.82 7.22
N LEU A 631 -24.27 -0.72 6.54
CA LEU A 631 -22.91 -0.19 6.52
C LEU A 631 -22.50 0.41 7.86
N ALA A 632 -23.44 1.05 8.58
CA ALA A 632 -23.21 1.50 9.95
C ALA A 632 -22.94 0.32 10.91
N ALA A 633 -23.74 -0.75 10.79
CA ALA A 633 -23.56 -1.98 11.57
C ALA A 633 -22.25 -2.69 11.22
N GLN A 634 -21.89 -2.67 9.93
CA GLN A 634 -20.60 -3.11 9.43
C GLN A 634 -19.53 -2.34 10.21
N GLU A 635 -19.32 -1.03 10.01
CA GLU A 635 -18.29 -0.25 10.72
C GLU A 635 -18.27 -0.52 12.24
N PHE A 636 -19.44 -0.58 12.89
CA PHE A 636 -19.54 -0.86 14.32
C PHE A 636 -18.96 -2.23 14.72
N SER A 637 -19.21 -3.28 13.92
CA SER A 637 -18.66 -4.62 14.14
C SER A 637 -17.15 -4.71 13.91
N PHE A 638 -16.55 -3.84 13.07
CA PHE A 638 -15.09 -3.81 12.85
C PHE A 638 -14.38 -2.84 13.80
N GLY A 639 -14.97 -1.70 14.14
CA GLY A 639 -14.25 -0.54 14.68
C GLY A 639 -14.05 -0.49 16.20
N SER A 640 -14.61 -1.43 16.96
CA SER A 640 -14.55 -1.35 18.42
C SER A 640 -13.60 -2.37 19.04
N THR A 641 -12.32 -1.98 19.18
CA THR A 641 -11.39 -2.59 20.15
C THR A 641 -11.93 -2.57 21.59
N LYS A 642 -12.98 -1.77 21.85
CA LYS A 642 -13.58 -1.56 23.16
C LYS A 642 -14.83 -2.38 23.43
N VAL A 643 -15.42 -3.07 22.45
CA VAL A 643 -16.58 -3.93 22.74
C VAL A 643 -16.10 -5.37 22.90
N ARG A 644 -15.87 -5.75 24.15
CA ARG A 644 -15.75 -7.15 24.58
C ARG A 644 -17.11 -7.82 24.36
N HIS A 645 -17.34 -8.38 23.18
CA HIS A 645 -18.56 -9.15 22.93
C HIS A 645 -18.38 -10.57 23.46
N VAL A 646 -19.16 -10.92 24.48
CA VAL A 646 -19.15 -12.24 25.13
C VAL A 646 -20.01 -13.25 24.33
N GLY A 647 -20.14 -13.11 23.01
CA GLY A 647 -20.99 -13.97 22.18
C GLY A 647 -20.87 -13.75 20.67
N GLN A 648 -21.55 -14.60 19.89
CA GLN A 648 -21.59 -14.54 18.42
C GLN A 648 -22.26 -13.23 17.96
N ILE A 649 -21.53 -12.42 17.21
CA ILE A 649 -22.04 -11.16 16.64
C ILE A 649 -22.84 -11.48 15.38
N ASP A 650 -23.99 -10.83 15.19
CA ASP A 650 -24.75 -10.87 13.94
C ASP A 650 -24.94 -9.44 13.44
N VAL A 651 -24.24 -9.08 12.37
CA VAL A 651 -24.25 -7.73 11.82
C VAL A 651 -25.60 -7.35 11.22
N VAL A 652 -26.36 -8.32 10.70
CA VAL A 652 -27.70 -8.07 10.17
C VAL A 652 -28.66 -7.78 11.32
N LEU A 653 -28.54 -8.50 12.44
CA LEU A 653 -29.30 -8.19 13.66
C LEU A 653 -28.99 -6.79 14.18
N ILE A 654 -27.70 -6.41 14.20
CA ILE A 654 -27.28 -5.05 14.59
C ILE A 654 -27.91 -4.01 13.66
N ALA A 655 -27.83 -4.20 12.34
CA ALA A 655 -28.43 -3.30 11.36
C ALA A 655 -29.96 -3.16 11.55
N ASN A 656 -30.64 -4.29 11.79
CA ASN A 656 -32.08 -4.31 12.07
C ASN A 656 -32.42 -3.52 13.36
N ASN A 657 -31.59 -3.66 14.41
CA ASN A 657 -31.76 -2.93 15.66
C ASN A 657 -31.48 -1.43 15.50
N ILE A 658 -30.48 -1.05 14.70
CA ILE A 658 -30.18 0.33 14.33
C ILE A 658 -31.38 0.96 13.61
N ALA A 659 -31.93 0.28 12.59
CA ALA A 659 -33.12 0.75 11.88
C ALA A 659 -34.36 0.87 12.78
N ASN A 660 -34.56 -0.09 13.70
CA ASN A 660 -35.62 -0.01 14.70
C ASN A 660 -35.44 1.19 15.64
N SER A 661 -34.22 1.42 16.12
CA SER A 661 -33.90 2.58 16.96
C SER A 661 -34.16 3.89 16.24
N ALA A 662 -33.81 4.00 14.95
CA ALA A 662 -34.09 5.17 14.12
C ALA A 662 -35.58 5.37 13.81
N ASN A 663 -36.38 4.31 13.88
CA ASN A 663 -37.85 4.37 13.83
C ASN A 663 -38.49 4.68 15.20
N GLY A 664 -37.71 4.94 16.25
CA GLY A 664 -38.21 5.22 17.60
C GLY A 664 -38.65 3.99 18.39
N GLN A 665 -38.31 2.78 17.94
CA GLN A 665 -38.62 1.54 18.67
C GLN A 665 -37.61 1.31 19.81
N LYS A 666 -38.07 0.70 20.90
CA LYS A 666 -37.22 0.35 22.05
C LYS A 666 -36.37 -0.90 21.73
N THR A 667 -35.26 -0.69 21.03
CA THR A 667 -34.25 -1.72 20.74
C THR A 667 -32.87 -1.30 21.22
N GLN A 668 -31.89 -2.20 21.15
CA GLN A 668 -30.51 -1.89 21.50
C GLN A 668 -29.96 -0.81 20.57
N SER A 669 -29.57 0.33 21.15
CA SER A 669 -29.04 1.49 20.41
C SER A 669 -27.51 1.60 20.45
N TYR A 670 -26.85 0.68 21.17
CA TYR A 670 -25.39 0.56 21.28
C TYR A 670 -24.67 1.82 21.77
N SER A 671 -25.30 2.58 22.68
CA SER A 671 -24.81 3.87 23.22
C SER A 671 -24.84 5.03 22.23
N PHE A 672 -25.56 4.88 21.12
CA PHE A 672 -25.76 5.92 20.12
C PHE A 672 -27.23 6.31 20.01
N VAL A 673 -27.46 7.50 19.48
CA VAL A 673 -28.74 7.94 18.94
C VAL A 673 -28.66 7.78 17.43
N TRP A 674 -29.63 7.04 16.87
CA TRP A 674 -29.74 6.76 15.45
C TRP A 674 -30.94 7.49 14.89
N ASN A 675 -30.80 8.14 13.73
CA ASN A 675 -31.91 8.76 13.02
C ASN A 675 -31.74 8.63 11.52
N TRP A 676 -32.85 8.48 10.80
CA TRP A 676 -32.85 8.57 9.34
C TRP A 676 -32.53 9.99 8.90
N GLN A 677 -31.68 10.13 7.88
CA GLN A 677 -31.27 11.44 7.37
C GLN A 677 -32.47 12.31 6.96
N GLU A 678 -33.42 11.71 6.23
CA GLU A 678 -34.63 12.37 5.74
C GLU A 678 -35.54 12.91 6.86
N ALA A 679 -35.57 12.27 8.04
CA ALA A 679 -36.38 12.72 9.17
C ALA A 679 -35.84 14.04 9.77
N ILE A 680 -34.53 14.27 9.64
CA ILE A 680 -33.88 15.50 10.09
C ILE A 680 -34.07 16.62 9.06
N ASP A 681 -33.93 16.32 7.77
CA ASP A 681 -34.17 17.29 6.70
C ASP A 681 -35.60 17.84 6.73
N GLN A 682 -36.59 16.97 6.97
CA GLN A 682 -37.99 17.36 7.13
C GLN A 682 -38.23 18.22 8.38
N ASN A 683 -37.55 17.92 9.49
CA ASN A 683 -37.67 18.70 10.73
C ASN A 683 -36.96 20.06 10.62
N HIS A 684 -35.83 20.14 9.92
CA HIS A 684 -35.11 21.38 9.68
C HIS A 684 -35.92 22.33 8.77
N ASN A 685 -36.58 21.79 7.74
CA ASN A 685 -37.51 22.53 6.89
C ASN A 685 -38.76 22.98 7.66
N LYS A 686 -39.32 22.15 8.55
CA LYS A 686 -40.42 22.56 9.44
C LYS A 686 -40.00 23.67 10.41
N PHE A 687 -38.79 23.64 10.96
CA PHE A 687 -38.27 24.70 11.83
C PHE A 687 -38.02 26.02 11.07
N LYS A 688 -37.43 25.98 9.87
CA LYS A 688 -37.28 27.15 8.99
C LYS A 688 -38.63 27.75 8.60
N ASN A 689 -39.63 26.91 8.30
CA ASN A 689 -40.98 27.37 7.99
C ASN A 689 -41.71 27.94 9.20
N LYS A 690 -41.48 27.42 10.42
CA LYS A 690 -41.99 28.01 11.67
C LYS A 690 -41.31 29.34 12.02
N LEU A 691 -40.02 29.50 11.71
CA LEU A 691 -39.28 30.76 11.87
C LEU A 691 -39.72 31.81 10.83
N ARG A 692 -40.02 31.40 9.58
CA ARG A 692 -40.62 32.25 8.55
C ARG A 692 -42.06 32.63 8.90
N SER A 693 -42.88 31.71 9.41
CA SER A 693 -44.25 32.03 9.83
C SER A 693 -44.28 32.93 11.06
N ARG A 694 -43.32 32.80 12.00
CA ARG A 694 -43.15 33.74 13.11
C ARG A 694 -42.76 35.14 12.62
N ARG A 695 -41.84 35.27 11.67
CA ARG A 695 -41.47 36.57 11.07
C ARG A 695 -42.61 37.23 10.28
N HIS A 696 -43.50 36.44 9.66
CA HIS A 696 -44.70 36.99 9.00
C HIS A 696 -45.85 37.30 9.96
N SER A 697 -45.96 36.60 11.10
CA SER A 697 -46.94 36.95 12.14
C SER A 697 -46.57 38.21 12.94
N SER A 698 -45.28 38.56 13.03
CA SER A 698 -44.82 39.80 13.66
C SER A 698 -44.85 41.03 12.73
N HIS A 699 -45.22 40.86 11.46
CA HIS A 699 -45.41 41.96 10.51
C HIS A 699 -46.88 42.29 10.19
N SER A 700 -47.86 41.58 10.79
CA SER A 700 -49.28 41.92 10.62
C SER A 700 -49.86 42.81 11.75
N PHE A 701 -49.02 43.35 12.62
CA PHE A 701 -49.42 44.30 13.67
C PHE A 701 -48.79 45.69 13.50
N MET A 702 -48.58 46.13 12.26
CA MET A 702 -48.37 47.54 11.92
C MET A 702 -48.84 47.77 10.49
N ASN A 703 -50.11 48.18 10.32
CA ASN A 703 -50.58 49.14 9.30
C ASN A 703 -52.11 49.13 9.21
N CYS A 704 -52.76 49.97 10.00
CA CYS A 704 -53.97 50.68 9.59
C CYS A 704 -53.88 52.11 10.14
N SER A 705 -53.53 53.04 9.26
CA SER A 705 -53.53 54.46 9.49
C SER A 705 -54.93 55.06 9.24
N SER A 706 -55.20 56.12 10.00
CA SER A 706 -56.13 57.25 9.73
C SER A 706 -57.65 57.04 9.80
N HIS A 707 -58.31 57.63 10.80
CA HIS A 707 -59.05 58.89 10.61
C HIS A 707 -59.46 59.56 11.93
N LYS A 708 -59.23 60.88 11.97
CA LYS A 708 -59.68 61.97 12.87
C LYS A 708 -60.80 61.67 13.88
N SER A 709 -60.63 62.12 15.13
CA SER A 709 -61.36 63.28 15.71
C SER A 709 -60.93 63.59 17.16
N ARG A 710 -61.15 64.86 17.54
CA ARG A 710 -60.72 65.56 18.76
C ARG A 710 -61.30 64.98 20.07
N SER A 711 -60.50 65.00 21.14
CA SER A 711 -60.68 65.86 22.34
C SER A 711 -60.15 65.20 23.63
N GLY A 712 -59.55 66.02 24.51
CA GLY A 712 -59.56 65.79 25.96
C GLY A 712 -58.24 65.38 26.65
N ILE A 713 -57.55 66.37 27.24
CA ILE A 713 -57.09 66.40 28.66
C ILE A 713 -56.18 65.22 29.12
N ALA A 714 -54.86 65.39 29.11
CA ALA A 714 -54.00 65.76 30.26
C ALA A 714 -54.06 64.82 31.48
N LYS A 715 -52.92 64.15 31.82
CA LYS A 715 -52.14 64.31 33.09
C LYS A 715 -51.17 63.14 33.39
N THR A 716 -49.86 63.48 33.54
CA THR A 716 -48.86 63.04 34.56
C THR A 716 -48.43 61.55 34.63
N VAL A 717 -47.23 61.06 34.99
CA VAL A 717 -45.91 61.46 35.58
C VAL A 717 -44.92 60.37 35.07
N LEU A 718 -43.77 60.63 34.45
CA LEU A 718 -42.41 60.93 34.98
C LEU A 718 -41.67 59.79 35.74
N SER A 719 -40.38 59.67 35.41
CA SER A 719 -39.26 58.96 36.09
C SER A 719 -39.17 57.43 35.89
N GLN A 720 -38.00 56.82 35.61
CA GLN A 720 -36.63 57.29 35.72
C GLN A 720 -35.70 56.37 34.90
N LEU A 721 -34.85 56.98 34.07
CA LEU A 721 -33.59 56.42 33.58
C LEU A 721 -32.63 56.25 34.77
N ASN A 722 -31.77 55.23 34.72
CA ASN A 722 -30.37 55.44 35.06
C ASN A 722 -29.47 54.36 34.43
N LEU A 723 -28.52 54.88 33.66
CA LEU A 723 -27.28 54.27 33.22
C LEU A 723 -26.20 54.49 34.30
N ASP A 724 -25.11 53.73 34.14
CA ASP A 724 -23.77 53.87 34.73
C ASP A 724 -23.49 53.29 36.13
N ARG A 725 -22.63 52.27 36.15
CA ARG A 725 -21.28 52.41 36.75
C ARG A 725 -20.29 51.32 36.33
N LEU A 726 -19.07 51.80 36.12
CA LEU A 726 -17.81 51.17 35.73
C LEU A 726 -17.08 50.43 36.88
N CYS A 727 -16.21 49.50 36.44
CA CYS A 727 -14.87 49.13 36.95
C CYS A 727 -14.63 48.46 38.34
N GLY A 728 -13.68 47.51 38.31
CA GLY A 728 -12.92 46.92 39.44
C GLY A 728 -12.77 45.40 39.27
N SER A 729 -11.75 44.86 38.60
CA SER A 729 -10.36 44.56 39.03
C SER A 729 -10.20 43.53 40.15
N GLU A 730 -9.35 42.54 39.86
CA GLU A 730 -8.46 41.75 40.76
C GLU A 730 -8.98 40.51 41.53
N THR A 731 -8.41 39.37 41.08
CA THR A 731 -7.78 38.23 41.81
C THR A 731 -8.47 37.57 43.01
N ALA A 732 -8.74 36.27 42.86
CA ALA A 732 -8.08 35.18 43.58
C ALA A 732 -8.28 33.85 42.83
#